data_AF-A0A953UTC7-F1
#
_entry.id   AF-A0A953UTC7-F1
#
_cell.length_a   1.000
_cell.length_b   1.000
_cell.length_c   1.000
_cell.angle_alpha   90.00
_cell.angle_beta   90.00
_cell.angle_gamma   90.00
#
_symmetry.space_group_name_H-M   'P 1'
#
loop_
_entity.id
_entity.type
_entity.pdbx_description
1 polymer ?
#
loop_
_entity_poly.entity_id
_entity_poly.type
_entity_poly.pdbx_seq_one_letter_code
_entity_poly.pdbx_strand_id
1 'polypeptide(L)'
;WATLKSEIDARQKLLVRQAEIPALAESVRNCLQREDVRRAAAELAAARAKYSGEGLWATLQAEIDERQELLRQRTEVLQLEESIRGCMKRDHLRQAAGELDAARAKYPSEGRWVTLAADISARQVWLSRQAEVAAIAESIRGCLKRDDLRQAVAELGAARAKYPDESLWAALEVEISARQVWLNRQAEVAAIGENIRGCLKRDDLRQAVAELSAARTKYPSEGLWVELQGEADARQALLNRQAEVAAIGESIRGCLKRDDLRQAVAELGAARAKYPGESLWATLEEIIARQTLLKRQAEIAAIVESIRRCLKRENVRQAVADLGAARAKYPGESLWAELQVEVDARQALLKRQAEIAAMAESIRGCLKRDDLRQAAAELGAARTKYPGENLWATLEAEISARQALLKRQTEIAAMAESIRGCLKRDDLRQAAAELGTARTKYPGENLWATLEVEIGARQALLKRQAEIAAVAESIRGSLKRDDLRQAAAELGTARTRYPGENLLATLEAEINARQSALETIEQERRRREQDLHEAQRNAEALLAQGRPEEAIALLEGRFGGEPVVRELIARARGDLDRRRRENDRARLLAIEQQVESAPPKRKVRELDAEAQGIAARRPRDEEFAQIASRIHARAVSVLEAPAAKKPIPWKLVGIGAAVAALVAALVLVPKLFHKKVPAESRNMKTAVSVEIRTDPLGASVRVGDRSCVTPNCRIDLAPGQYQVQAELKGFEPARKTVTVDASGSPNGVDLTLAPVLPPPPASGATGKLAVLAGQAGVLVVVDGTARERTGADGRLNLLLEAKTHDVRVEKDRYQPASRQVQIVPDGSQQVEFTLLPKEAKIELLGAPAGVELRLGNRLLGRTDGSADFAFPRTVAPGRQTLLVTGGGASRPYLHEFQPDETLKLPWKDVAPGVTPHSPTEEEKEARDWDQVRNSTDLATLRAFVAAHPKGAHRPDAEIRIEDLAWARVNKESVDALQAFLKDFGAGSPHAAEVSFRLADLAWKNVDQSKEDSLRKFVEEHPGNPHVPDARKLLDAFERQRQQAEAEHLKQLDAKKQADAQKQQIRAALERFNEAFRRNQKSELQAVWPGNTNKQFVDALGKSVIELRPIGEPVNLTRSQAAILCTEVISARQPRQTNEVPLRVFLENRGGTWIITGVGPPTP
;
A
#
# COMPACT_ATOMS: atom_id res chain seq x y z
N TRP A 1 -171.35 -115.38 44.19
CA TRP A 1 -170.67 -115.32 42.88
C TRP A 1 -170.00 -113.96 42.61
N ALA A 2 -170.74 -112.86 42.42
CA ALA A 2 -170.15 -111.56 42.05
C ALA A 2 -169.03 -111.07 43.01
N THR A 3 -169.28 -111.12 44.33
CA THR A 3 -168.29 -110.79 45.37
C THR A 3 -167.01 -111.64 45.28
N LEU A 4 -167.17 -112.95 45.21
CA LEU A 4 -166.06 -113.92 45.22
C LEU A 4 -165.14 -113.76 43.99
N LYS A 5 -165.69 -113.35 42.83
CA LYS A 5 -164.87 -112.97 41.67
C LYS A 5 -164.04 -111.71 41.94
N SER A 6 -164.63 -110.69 42.57
CA SER A 6 -163.90 -109.44 42.86
C SER A 6 -162.73 -109.63 43.84
N GLU A 7 -162.84 -110.54 44.81
CA GLU A 7 -161.71 -110.87 45.72
C GLU A 7 -160.58 -111.60 45.00
N ILE A 8 -160.88 -112.51 44.07
CA ILE A 8 -159.87 -113.21 43.26
C ILE A 8 -159.17 -112.23 42.32
N ASP A 9 -159.94 -111.40 41.59
CA ASP A 9 -159.40 -110.37 40.70
C ASP A 9 -158.53 -109.35 41.48
N ALA A 10 -158.91 -109.01 42.73
CA ALA A 10 -158.12 -108.15 43.60
C ALA A 10 -156.84 -108.81 44.10
N ARG A 11 -156.89 -110.07 44.56
CA ARG A 11 -155.70 -110.83 44.99
C ARG A 11 -154.71 -111.08 43.85
N GLN A 12 -155.18 -111.40 42.65
CA GLN A 12 -154.29 -111.56 41.49
C GLN A 12 -153.60 -110.24 41.12
N LYS A 13 -154.33 -109.11 41.11
CA LYS A 13 -153.72 -107.77 40.90
C LYS A 13 -152.67 -107.42 41.96
N LEU A 14 -152.90 -107.80 43.22
CA LEU A 14 -151.98 -107.52 44.31
C LEU A 14 -150.72 -108.39 44.25
N LEU A 15 -150.84 -109.67 43.87
CA LEU A 15 -149.69 -110.56 43.62
C LEU A 15 -148.85 -110.09 42.42
N VAL A 16 -149.47 -109.69 41.31
CA VAL A 16 -148.75 -109.11 40.15
C VAL A 16 -148.02 -107.83 40.55
N ARG A 17 -148.66 -106.94 41.32
CA ARG A 17 -148.01 -105.71 41.85
C ARG A 17 -146.79 -106.04 42.71
N GLN A 18 -146.89 -107.06 43.59
CA GLN A 18 -145.77 -107.50 44.44
C GLN A 18 -144.59 -108.09 43.66
N ALA A 19 -144.82 -108.69 42.48
CA ALA A 19 -143.76 -109.26 41.64
C ALA A 19 -143.13 -108.24 40.68
N GLU A 20 -143.91 -107.33 40.09
CA GLU A 20 -143.41 -106.41 39.07
C GLU A 20 -142.60 -105.22 39.63
N ILE A 21 -142.97 -104.68 40.79
CA ILE A 21 -142.30 -103.49 41.37
C ILE A 21 -140.80 -103.74 41.63
N PRO A 22 -140.37 -104.87 42.25
CA PRO A 22 -138.94 -105.17 42.41
C PRO A 22 -138.19 -105.29 41.08
N ALA A 23 -138.78 -105.94 40.07
CA ALA A 23 -138.14 -106.13 38.76
C ALA A 23 -137.94 -104.80 38.01
N LEU A 24 -138.92 -103.90 38.07
CA LEU A 24 -138.80 -102.54 37.49
C LEU A 24 -137.74 -101.71 38.24
N ALA A 25 -137.69 -101.80 39.57
CA ALA A 25 -136.64 -101.17 40.37
C ALA A 25 -135.23 -101.68 40.03
N GLU A 26 -135.09 -102.98 39.78
CA GLU A 26 -133.83 -103.60 39.39
C GLU A 26 -133.40 -103.22 37.96
N SER A 27 -134.33 -103.00 37.02
CA SER A 27 -134.02 -102.44 35.70
C SER A 27 -133.42 -101.03 35.79
N VAL A 28 -134.01 -100.17 36.63
CA VAL A 28 -133.51 -98.80 36.88
C VAL A 28 -132.08 -98.84 37.46
N ARG A 29 -131.81 -99.68 38.46
CA ARG A 29 -130.45 -99.83 39.01
C ARG A 29 -129.47 -100.43 38.01
N ASN A 30 -129.89 -101.37 37.17
CA ASN A 30 -129.04 -101.92 36.10
C ASN A 30 -128.66 -100.83 35.06
N CYS A 31 -129.54 -99.87 34.78
CA CYS A 31 -129.18 -98.71 33.96
C CYS A 31 -128.17 -97.78 34.68
N LEU A 32 -128.33 -97.54 35.98
CA LEU A 32 -127.37 -96.76 36.78
C LEU A 32 -125.98 -97.42 36.92
N GLN A 33 -125.93 -98.74 37.07
CA GLN A 33 -124.67 -99.50 37.06
C GLN A 33 -123.92 -99.39 35.73
N ARG A 34 -124.66 -99.21 34.62
CA ARG A 34 -124.12 -98.98 33.26
C ARG A 34 -123.83 -97.51 32.94
N GLU A 35 -123.93 -96.62 33.94
CA GLU A 35 -123.83 -95.15 33.82
C GLU A 35 -124.86 -94.50 32.85
N ASP A 36 -125.88 -95.23 32.37
CA ASP A 36 -126.95 -94.69 31.52
C ASP A 36 -128.07 -94.07 32.38
N VAL A 37 -127.73 -92.95 33.02
CA VAL A 37 -128.61 -92.27 33.97
C VAL A 37 -129.84 -91.64 33.27
N ARG A 38 -129.73 -91.30 31.97
CA ARG A 38 -130.88 -90.81 31.17
C ARG A 38 -131.93 -91.92 30.99
N ARG A 39 -131.48 -93.13 30.66
CA ARG A 39 -132.36 -94.29 30.57
C ARG A 39 -132.93 -94.71 31.92
N ALA A 40 -132.13 -94.67 32.98
CA ALA A 40 -132.61 -94.92 34.35
C ALA A 40 -133.75 -93.97 34.74
N ALA A 41 -133.64 -92.67 34.41
CA ALA A 41 -134.71 -91.68 34.62
C ALA A 41 -135.99 -91.99 33.81
N ALA A 42 -135.85 -92.40 32.55
CA ALA A 42 -136.98 -92.78 31.71
C ALA A 42 -137.68 -94.07 32.20
N GLU A 43 -136.92 -95.09 32.59
CA GLU A 43 -137.45 -96.35 33.13
C GLU A 43 -138.12 -96.13 34.50
N LEU A 44 -137.56 -95.26 35.37
CA LEU A 44 -138.20 -94.88 36.64
C LEU A 44 -139.49 -94.09 36.44
N ALA A 45 -139.53 -93.16 35.48
CA ALA A 45 -140.74 -92.41 35.16
C ALA A 45 -141.87 -93.33 34.66
N ALA A 46 -141.55 -94.31 33.82
CA ALA A 46 -142.49 -95.34 33.37
C ALA A 46 -142.98 -96.23 34.53
N ALA A 47 -142.07 -96.65 35.41
CA ALA A 47 -142.43 -97.47 36.59
C ALA A 47 -143.36 -96.72 37.55
N ARG A 48 -143.07 -95.44 37.85
CA ARG A 48 -143.94 -94.55 38.64
C ARG A 48 -145.33 -94.38 38.04
N ALA A 49 -145.42 -94.23 36.72
CA ALA A 49 -146.70 -94.09 36.01
C ALA A 49 -147.54 -95.37 36.07
N LYS A 50 -146.91 -96.56 36.07
CA LYS A 50 -147.61 -97.85 36.21
C LYS A 50 -148.00 -98.17 37.67
N TYR A 51 -147.17 -97.80 38.64
CA TYR A 51 -147.36 -98.12 40.06
C TYR A 51 -147.17 -96.91 40.98
N SER A 52 -148.19 -96.06 41.07
CA SER A 52 -148.22 -94.90 41.96
C SER A 52 -148.28 -95.28 43.45
N GLY A 53 -147.63 -94.48 44.29
CA GLY A 53 -147.71 -94.54 45.77
C GLY A 53 -146.57 -95.29 46.47
N GLU A 54 -145.65 -95.93 45.73
CA GLU A 54 -144.54 -96.69 46.31
C GLU A 54 -143.37 -95.77 46.72
N GLY A 55 -142.96 -95.82 47.99
CA GLY A 55 -141.85 -94.99 48.51
C GLY A 55 -140.50 -95.31 47.86
N LEU A 56 -140.31 -96.53 47.36
CA LEU A 56 -139.07 -96.98 46.71
C LEU A 56 -138.74 -96.19 45.43
N TRP A 57 -139.73 -95.57 44.77
CA TRP A 57 -139.47 -94.69 43.64
C TRP A 57 -138.85 -93.35 44.03
N ALA A 58 -138.87 -92.94 45.31
CA ALA A 58 -138.21 -91.73 45.77
C ALA A 58 -136.71 -91.96 45.97
N THR A 59 -136.31 -93.08 46.57
CA THR A 59 -134.89 -93.46 46.72
C THR A 59 -134.23 -93.68 45.37
N LEU A 60 -134.88 -94.37 44.42
CA LEU A 60 -134.31 -94.53 43.06
C LEU A 60 -134.13 -93.20 42.31
N GLN A 61 -134.92 -92.16 42.61
CA GLN A 61 -134.68 -90.83 42.03
C GLN A 61 -133.45 -90.17 42.64
N ALA A 62 -133.25 -90.29 43.96
CA ALA A 62 -132.04 -89.80 44.60
C ALA A 62 -130.79 -90.51 44.05
N GLU A 63 -130.84 -91.84 43.86
CA GLU A 63 -129.77 -92.62 43.19
C GLU A 63 -129.50 -92.10 41.75
N ILE A 64 -130.53 -91.72 41.00
CA ILE A 64 -130.41 -91.14 39.65
C ILE A 64 -129.78 -89.74 39.69
N ASP A 65 -130.26 -88.87 40.57
CA ASP A 65 -129.86 -87.46 40.62
C ASP A 65 -128.41 -87.32 41.13
N GLU A 66 -128.03 -88.12 42.14
CA GLU A 66 -126.65 -88.25 42.62
C GLU A 66 -125.72 -88.75 41.49
N ARG A 67 -126.13 -89.77 40.73
CA ARG A 67 -125.33 -90.29 39.62
C ARG A 67 -125.22 -89.30 38.46
N GLN A 68 -126.25 -88.48 38.22
CA GLN A 68 -126.24 -87.41 37.22
C GLN A 68 -125.22 -86.33 37.57
N GLU A 69 -125.22 -85.85 38.81
CA GLU A 69 -124.28 -84.83 39.27
C GLU A 69 -122.85 -85.36 39.32
N LEU A 70 -122.62 -86.62 39.74
CA LEU A 70 -121.29 -87.26 39.66
C LEU A 70 -120.74 -87.32 38.21
N LEU A 71 -121.57 -87.67 37.23
CA LEU A 71 -121.16 -87.68 35.82
C LEU A 71 -120.85 -86.27 35.31
N ARG A 72 -121.67 -85.28 35.70
CA ARG A 72 -121.46 -83.87 35.35
C ARG A 72 -120.14 -83.35 35.91
N GLN A 73 -119.86 -83.58 37.20
CA GLN A 73 -118.61 -83.19 37.84
C GLN A 73 -117.40 -83.82 37.14
N ARG A 74 -117.48 -85.11 36.79
CA ARG A 74 -116.44 -85.81 36.01
C ARG A 74 -116.17 -85.16 34.64
N THR A 75 -117.20 -84.64 33.95
CA THR A 75 -116.98 -83.86 32.71
C THR A 75 -116.40 -82.46 32.94
N GLU A 76 -116.84 -81.73 33.97
CA GLU A 76 -116.30 -80.40 34.28
C GLU A 76 -114.82 -80.50 34.72
N VAL A 77 -114.42 -81.54 35.45
CA VAL A 77 -113.02 -81.86 35.80
C VAL A 77 -112.16 -82.10 34.55
N LEU A 78 -112.63 -82.88 33.57
CA LEU A 78 -111.87 -83.17 32.35
C LEU A 78 -111.66 -81.91 31.48
N GLN A 79 -112.66 -81.03 31.40
CA GLN A 79 -112.54 -79.76 30.67
C GLN A 79 -111.53 -78.81 31.33
N LEU A 80 -111.48 -78.78 32.66
CA LEU A 80 -110.49 -78.01 33.41
C LEU A 80 -109.06 -78.55 33.21
N GLU A 81 -108.86 -79.88 33.23
CA GLU A 81 -107.57 -80.50 32.90
C GLU A 81 -107.11 -80.14 31.47
N GLU A 82 -108.01 -80.17 30.48
CA GLU A 82 -107.67 -79.83 29.10
C GLU A 82 -107.28 -78.35 28.94
N SER A 83 -107.98 -77.43 29.61
CA SER A 83 -107.61 -75.99 29.62
C SER A 83 -106.23 -75.77 30.20
N ILE A 84 -105.96 -76.32 31.38
CA ILE A 84 -104.68 -76.18 32.09
C ILE A 84 -103.54 -76.73 31.23
N ARG A 85 -103.68 -77.94 30.66
CA ARG A 85 -102.68 -78.52 29.74
C ARG A 85 -102.54 -77.70 28.44
N GLY A 86 -103.61 -77.07 27.96
CA GLY A 86 -103.59 -76.12 26.84
C GLY A 86 -102.76 -74.86 27.13
N CYS A 87 -102.89 -74.30 28.33
CA CYS A 87 -102.10 -73.17 28.80
C CYS A 87 -100.61 -73.55 28.99
N MET A 88 -100.33 -74.75 29.51
CA MET A 88 -98.96 -75.28 29.62
C MET A 88 -98.28 -75.48 28.26
N LYS A 89 -98.98 -75.98 27.24
CA LYS A 89 -98.46 -76.13 25.88
C LYS A 89 -98.07 -74.80 25.21
N ARG A 90 -98.53 -73.67 25.74
CA ARG A 90 -98.18 -72.31 25.31
C ARG A 90 -97.17 -71.63 26.23
N ASP A 91 -96.63 -72.34 27.23
CA ASP A 91 -95.81 -71.82 28.32
C ASP A 91 -96.47 -70.69 29.16
N HIS A 92 -97.80 -70.57 29.12
CA HIS A 92 -98.59 -69.64 29.94
C HIS A 92 -98.70 -70.14 31.40
N LEU A 93 -97.59 -70.43 32.06
CA LEU A 93 -97.58 -71.17 33.34
C LEU A 93 -98.32 -70.45 34.48
N ARG A 94 -98.29 -69.11 34.53
CA ARG A 94 -99.09 -68.34 35.52
C ARG A 94 -100.60 -68.52 35.31
N GLN A 95 -101.04 -68.59 34.05
CA GLN A 95 -102.44 -68.84 33.71
C GLN A 95 -102.82 -70.28 34.06
N ALA A 96 -101.98 -71.25 33.69
CA ALA A 96 -102.18 -72.66 34.03
C ALA A 96 -102.24 -72.89 35.56
N ALA A 97 -101.41 -72.19 36.35
CA ALA A 97 -101.46 -72.25 37.81
C ALA A 97 -102.75 -71.64 38.38
N GLY A 98 -103.18 -70.47 37.90
CA GLY A 98 -104.44 -69.85 38.33
C GLY A 98 -105.68 -70.67 37.96
N GLU A 99 -105.71 -71.28 36.77
CA GLU A 99 -106.76 -72.22 36.36
C GLU A 99 -106.74 -73.50 37.22
N LEU A 100 -105.55 -73.99 37.60
CA LEU A 100 -105.40 -75.15 38.47
C LEU A 100 -105.83 -74.89 39.92
N ASP A 101 -105.50 -73.75 40.51
CA ASP A 101 -105.95 -73.41 41.86
C ASP A 101 -107.46 -73.14 41.92
N ALA A 102 -108.05 -72.57 40.85
CA ALA A 102 -109.50 -72.49 40.70
C ALA A 102 -110.15 -73.90 40.58
N ALA A 103 -109.54 -74.81 39.82
CA ALA A 103 -110.01 -76.19 39.69
C ALA A 103 -109.92 -76.96 41.03
N ARG A 104 -108.85 -76.76 41.81
CA ARG A 104 -108.66 -77.31 43.16
C ARG A 104 -109.67 -76.78 44.16
N ALA A 105 -109.96 -75.47 44.13
CA ALA A 105 -110.97 -74.87 45.00
C ALA A 105 -112.38 -75.42 44.73
N LYS A 106 -112.66 -75.85 43.50
CA LYS A 106 -113.95 -76.44 43.10
C LYS A 106 -114.04 -77.95 43.30
N TYR A 107 -112.94 -78.68 43.07
CA TYR A 107 -112.87 -80.15 43.15
C TYR A 107 -111.63 -80.62 43.93
N PRO A 108 -111.58 -80.42 45.26
CA PRO A 108 -110.37 -80.62 46.07
C PRO A 108 -109.93 -82.09 46.24
N SER A 109 -110.81 -83.06 45.97
CA SER A 109 -110.54 -84.50 46.09
C SER A 109 -109.93 -85.15 44.84
N GLU A 110 -109.80 -84.42 43.73
CA GLU A 110 -109.28 -84.95 42.46
C GLU A 110 -107.75 -84.98 42.41
N GLY A 111 -107.17 -86.19 42.49
CA GLY A 111 -105.71 -86.41 42.50
C GLY A 111 -104.97 -85.90 41.27
N ARG A 112 -105.67 -85.68 40.14
CA ARG A 112 -105.15 -85.07 38.91
C ARG A 112 -104.52 -83.69 39.14
N TRP A 113 -105.04 -82.94 40.11
CA TRP A 113 -104.52 -81.61 40.43
C TRP A 113 -103.17 -81.63 41.16
N VAL A 114 -102.71 -82.79 41.64
CA VAL A 114 -101.38 -82.96 42.24
C VAL A 114 -100.34 -83.14 41.14
N THR A 115 -100.60 -84.01 40.16
CA THR A 115 -99.70 -84.24 39.02
C THR A 115 -99.57 -83.00 38.13
N LEU A 116 -100.67 -82.31 37.82
CA LEU A 116 -100.62 -81.06 37.05
C LEU A 116 -99.80 -79.95 37.74
N ALA A 117 -99.85 -79.84 39.07
CA ALA A 117 -99.02 -78.86 39.77
C ALA A 117 -97.52 -79.23 39.71
N ALA A 118 -97.19 -80.52 39.77
CA ALA A 118 -95.82 -80.99 39.58
C ALA A 118 -95.32 -80.71 38.15
N ASP A 119 -96.13 -81.01 37.13
CA ASP A 119 -95.82 -80.72 35.72
C ASP A 119 -95.58 -79.20 35.50
N ILE A 120 -96.45 -78.33 36.02
CA ILE A 120 -96.31 -76.86 35.93
C ILE A 120 -95.04 -76.39 36.64
N SER A 121 -94.79 -76.86 37.86
CA SER A 121 -93.63 -76.47 38.67
C SER A 121 -92.33 -76.89 38.00
N ALA A 122 -92.26 -78.11 37.47
CA ALA A 122 -91.10 -78.61 36.74
C ALA A 122 -90.83 -77.77 35.47
N ARG A 123 -91.88 -77.42 34.71
CA ARG A 123 -91.75 -76.55 33.53
C ARG A 123 -91.31 -75.13 33.90
N GLN A 124 -91.77 -74.59 35.04
CA GLN A 124 -91.36 -73.28 35.53
C GLN A 124 -89.89 -73.24 35.96
N VAL A 125 -89.42 -74.27 36.67
CA VAL A 125 -87.99 -74.42 37.03
C VAL A 125 -87.12 -74.56 35.77
N TRP A 126 -87.59 -75.32 34.77
CA TRP A 126 -86.88 -75.46 33.49
C TRP A 126 -86.74 -74.13 32.74
N LEU A 127 -87.82 -73.33 32.65
CA LEU A 127 -87.77 -71.99 32.04
C LEU A 127 -86.87 -71.02 32.82
N SER A 128 -86.89 -71.04 34.17
CA SER A 128 -86.00 -70.21 35.00
C SER A 128 -84.53 -70.54 34.72
N ARG A 129 -84.16 -71.84 34.71
CA ARG A 129 -82.80 -72.28 34.33
C ARG A 129 -82.39 -71.73 32.97
N GLN A 130 -83.25 -71.87 31.95
CA GLN A 130 -82.91 -71.42 30.60
C GLN A 130 -82.75 -69.89 30.51
N ALA A 131 -83.56 -69.11 31.22
CA ALA A 131 -83.39 -67.66 31.31
C ALA A 131 -82.10 -67.25 32.04
N GLU A 132 -81.74 -67.94 33.14
CA GLU A 132 -80.49 -67.71 33.88
C GLU A 132 -79.26 -68.07 33.03
N VAL A 133 -79.29 -69.20 32.31
CA VAL A 133 -78.25 -69.61 31.35
C VAL A 133 -78.06 -68.54 30.26
N ALA A 134 -79.15 -68.03 29.68
CA ALA A 134 -79.09 -67.00 28.64
C ALA A 134 -78.50 -65.68 29.15
N ALA A 135 -78.91 -65.22 30.34
CA ALA A 135 -78.39 -63.99 30.95
C ALA A 135 -76.88 -64.07 31.27
N ILE A 136 -76.42 -65.22 31.77
CA ILE A 136 -74.99 -65.47 32.01
C ILE A 136 -74.21 -65.48 30.70
N ALA A 137 -74.74 -66.11 29.64
CA ALA A 137 -74.12 -66.10 28.32
C ALA A 137 -74.00 -64.70 27.70
N GLU A 138 -75.00 -63.84 27.92
CA GLU A 138 -74.95 -62.44 27.47
C GLU A 138 -73.95 -61.61 28.28
N SER A 139 -73.84 -61.83 29.60
CA SER A 139 -72.81 -61.22 30.45
C SER A 139 -71.39 -61.54 29.97
N ILE A 140 -71.09 -62.82 29.74
CA ILE A 140 -69.78 -63.29 29.23
C ILE A 140 -69.44 -62.63 27.88
N ARG A 141 -70.42 -62.50 26.96
CA ARG A 141 -70.23 -61.76 25.70
C ARG A 141 -70.10 -60.25 25.89
N GLY A 142 -70.74 -59.68 26.91
CA GLY A 142 -70.53 -58.30 27.35
C GLY A 142 -69.13 -58.05 27.92
N CYS A 143 -68.52 -59.04 28.56
CA CYS A 143 -67.12 -59.02 28.98
C CYS A 143 -66.17 -59.12 27.77
N LEU A 144 -66.44 -60.02 26.82
CA LEU A 144 -65.68 -60.15 25.57
C LEU A 144 -65.68 -58.88 24.72
N LYS A 145 -66.81 -58.18 24.61
CA LYS A 145 -66.91 -56.88 23.91
C LYS A 145 -66.12 -55.75 24.58
N ARG A 146 -65.72 -55.92 25.85
CA ARG A 146 -64.94 -54.96 26.65
C ARG A 146 -63.48 -55.41 26.85
N ASP A 147 -63.07 -56.52 26.21
CA ASP A 147 -61.77 -57.18 26.37
C ASP A 147 -61.42 -57.65 27.80
N ASP A 148 -62.40 -57.71 28.71
CA ASP A 148 -62.21 -58.29 30.04
C ASP A 148 -62.34 -59.81 30.01
N LEU A 149 -61.29 -60.46 29.52
CA LEU A 149 -61.18 -61.92 29.48
C LEU A 149 -61.07 -62.53 30.88
N ARG A 150 -60.63 -61.77 31.90
CA ARG A 150 -60.58 -62.27 33.29
C ARG A 150 -61.99 -62.41 33.85
N GLN A 151 -62.83 -61.39 33.68
CA GLN A 151 -64.25 -61.45 34.04
C GLN A 151 -64.97 -62.53 33.22
N ALA A 152 -64.73 -62.62 31.90
CA ALA A 152 -65.36 -63.63 31.03
C ALA A 152 -65.03 -65.08 31.45
N VAL A 153 -63.76 -65.39 31.77
CA VAL A 153 -63.34 -66.72 32.24
C VAL A 153 -63.90 -67.04 33.63
N ALA A 154 -63.92 -66.06 34.54
CA ALA A 154 -64.47 -66.24 35.88
C ALA A 154 -65.99 -66.50 35.84
N GLU A 155 -66.73 -65.76 35.02
CA GLU A 155 -68.17 -65.95 34.81
C GLU A 155 -68.46 -67.30 34.15
N LEU A 156 -67.70 -67.72 33.13
CA LEU A 156 -67.83 -69.05 32.52
C LEU A 156 -67.52 -70.20 33.52
N GLY A 157 -66.52 -70.02 34.39
CA GLY A 157 -66.19 -70.98 35.44
C GLY A 157 -67.33 -71.15 36.45
N ALA A 158 -67.91 -70.03 36.90
CA ALA A 158 -69.10 -70.05 37.76
C ALA A 158 -70.33 -70.64 37.05
N ALA A 159 -70.51 -70.36 35.75
CA ALA A 159 -71.58 -70.90 34.92
C ALA A 159 -71.52 -72.43 34.82
N ARG A 160 -70.33 -72.99 34.54
CA ARG A 160 -70.07 -74.44 34.53
C ARG A 160 -70.31 -75.08 35.90
N ALA A 161 -69.89 -74.43 36.98
CA ALA A 161 -70.10 -74.95 38.34
C ALA A 161 -71.60 -75.01 38.73
N LYS A 162 -72.43 -74.10 38.19
CA LYS A 162 -73.88 -74.06 38.43
C LYS A 162 -74.69 -74.93 37.46
N TYR A 163 -74.25 -75.05 36.20
CA TYR A 163 -74.94 -75.79 35.13
C TYR A 163 -73.92 -76.58 34.28
N PRO A 164 -73.43 -77.74 34.74
CA PRO A 164 -72.34 -78.46 34.07
C PRO A 164 -72.72 -79.05 32.70
N ASP A 165 -73.97 -79.49 32.53
CA ASP A 165 -74.44 -80.20 31.32
C ASP A 165 -74.79 -79.28 30.13
N GLU A 166 -74.55 -77.98 30.24
CA GLU A 166 -75.03 -76.99 29.26
C GLU A 166 -74.04 -76.79 28.11
N SER A 167 -74.39 -77.30 26.92
CA SER A 167 -73.51 -77.31 25.74
C SER A 167 -73.00 -75.93 25.29
N LEU A 168 -73.75 -74.86 25.59
CA LEU A 168 -73.42 -73.48 25.22
C LEU A 168 -72.10 -72.98 25.84
N TRP A 169 -71.70 -73.52 27.01
CA TRP A 169 -70.43 -73.14 27.64
C TRP A 169 -69.20 -73.49 26.80
N ALA A 170 -69.24 -74.58 26.03
CA ALA A 170 -68.13 -74.95 25.14
C ALA A 170 -67.98 -73.98 23.96
N ALA A 171 -69.08 -73.41 23.46
CA ALA A 171 -69.03 -72.38 22.41
C ALA A 171 -68.42 -71.07 22.94
N LEU A 172 -68.81 -70.64 24.16
CA LEU A 172 -68.24 -69.45 24.80
C LEU A 172 -66.76 -69.63 25.17
N GLU A 173 -66.33 -70.84 25.53
CA GLU A 173 -64.91 -71.15 25.77
C GLU A 173 -64.06 -70.96 24.50
N VAL A 174 -64.61 -71.28 23.32
CA VAL A 174 -63.97 -71.02 22.02
C VAL A 174 -64.01 -69.52 21.67
N GLU A 175 -65.11 -68.81 21.92
CA GLU A 175 -65.19 -67.34 21.74
C GLU A 175 -64.13 -66.61 22.61
N ILE A 176 -63.99 -67.00 23.88
CA ILE A 176 -62.96 -66.51 24.82
C ILE A 176 -61.55 -66.82 24.30
N SER A 177 -61.29 -68.06 23.92
CA SER A 177 -59.96 -68.51 23.48
C SER A 177 -59.53 -67.79 22.20
N ALA A 178 -60.43 -67.62 21.23
CA ALA A 178 -60.16 -66.87 20.01
C ALA A 178 -59.85 -65.39 20.29
N ARG A 179 -60.56 -64.77 21.24
CA ARG A 179 -60.30 -63.37 21.62
C ARG A 179 -58.99 -63.21 22.38
N GLN A 180 -58.62 -64.16 23.25
CA GLN A 180 -57.31 -64.18 23.92
C GLN A 180 -56.15 -64.28 22.91
N VAL A 181 -56.26 -65.16 21.91
CA VAL A 181 -55.25 -65.29 20.84
C VAL A 181 -55.13 -64.00 20.02
N TRP A 182 -56.25 -63.34 19.72
CA TRP A 182 -56.25 -62.06 19.01
C TRP A 182 -55.56 -60.94 19.81
N LEU A 183 -55.88 -60.79 21.11
CA LEU A 183 -55.24 -59.80 21.98
C LEU A 183 -53.74 -60.09 22.17
N ASN A 184 -53.35 -61.36 22.32
CA ASN A 184 -51.93 -61.74 22.43
C ASN A 184 -51.14 -61.35 21.17
N ARG A 185 -51.69 -61.58 19.97
CA ARG A 185 -51.08 -61.11 18.70
C ARG A 185 -50.92 -59.59 18.68
N GLN A 186 -51.96 -58.84 19.05
CA GLN A 186 -51.90 -57.37 19.07
C GLN A 186 -50.86 -56.85 20.07
N ALA A 187 -50.75 -57.47 21.26
CA ALA A 187 -49.74 -57.12 22.25
C ALA A 187 -48.30 -57.42 21.76
N GLU A 188 -48.07 -58.56 21.08
CA GLU A 188 -46.77 -58.83 20.46
C GLU A 188 -46.42 -57.83 19.34
N VAL A 189 -47.37 -57.53 18.45
CA VAL A 189 -47.17 -56.56 17.36
C VAL A 189 -46.82 -55.18 17.91
N ALA A 190 -47.50 -54.74 18.97
CA ALA A 190 -47.18 -53.50 19.68
C ALA A 190 -45.77 -53.52 20.30
N ALA A 191 -45.42 -54.59 21.03
CA ALA A 191 -44.11 -54.71 21.69
C ALA A 191 -42.94 -54.75 20.69
N ILE A 192 -43.09 -55.45 19.56
CA ILE A 192 -42.12 -55.45 18.45
C ILE A 192 -41.99 -54.03 17.87
N GLY A 193 -43.11 -53.34 17.64
CA GLY A 193 -43.11 -51.96 17.18
C GLY A 193 -42.42 -50.98 18.13
N GLU A 194 -42.60 -51.13 19.44
CA GLU A 194 -41.88 -50.33 20.44
C GLU A 194 -40.39 -50.61 20.46
N ASN A 195 -39.94 -51.87 20.33
CA ASN A 195 -38.51 -52.18 20.30
C ASN A 195 -37.82 -51.63 19.03
N ILE A 196 -38.49 -51.71 17.87
CA ILE A 196 -38.03 -51.08 16.62
C ILE A 196 -37.86 -49.57 16.81
N ARG A 197 -38.88 -48.85 17.34
CA ARG A 197 -38.74 -47.42 17.67
C ARG A 197 -37.66 -47.16 18.72
N GLY A 198 -37.45 -48.08 19.66
CA GLY A 198 -36.38 -48.04 20.65
C GLY A 198 -34.99 -48.15 20.03
N CYS A 199 -34.83 -48.93 18.96
CA CYS A 199 -33.60 -49.00 18.16
C CYS A 199 -33.40 -47.72 17.32
N LEU A 200 -34.44 -47.22 16.65
CA LEU A 200 -34.39 -45.97 15.89
C LEU A 200 -34.04 -44.74 16.75
N LYS A 201 -34.56 -44.67 17.99
CA LYS A 201 -34.19 -43.63 18.98
C LYS A 201 -32.74 -43.71 19.46
N ARG A 202 -32.06 -44.84 19.25
CA ARG A 202 -30.65 -45.08 19.60
C ARG A 202 -29.72 -45.07 18.38
N ASP A 203 -30.24 -44.72 17.20
CA ASP A 203 -29.57 -44.79 15.90
C ASP A 203 -29.07 -46.19 15.47
N ASP A 204 -29.54 -47.26 16.12
CA ASP A 204 -29.28 -48.63 15.67
C ASP A 204 -30.28 -49.03 14.57
N LEU A 205 -30.07 -48.45 13.39
CA LEU A 205 -30.79 -48.79 12.17
C LEU A 205 -30.55 -50.23 11.71
N ARG A 206 -29.43 -50.85 12.08
CA ARG A 206 -29.15 -52.25 11.73
C ARG A 206 -30.07 -53.18 12.52
N GLN A 207 -30.18 -52.98 13.84
CA GLN A 207 -31.13 -53.72 14.66
C GLN A 207 -32.57 -53.40 14.27
N ALA A 208 -32.92 -52.12 14.04
CA ALA A 208 -34.27 -51.73 13.65
C ALA A 208 -34.74 -52.39 12.33
N VAL A 209 -33.89 -52.41 11.30
CA VAL A 209 -34.21 -53.05 10.00
C VAL A 209 -34.20 -54.58 10.10
N ALA A 210 -33.32 -55.17 10.90
CA ALA A 210 -33.32 -56.61 11.16
C ALA A 210 -34.62 -57.04 11.87
N GLU A 211 -35.04 -56.33 12.91
CA GLU A 211 -36.30 -56.60 13.62
C GLU A 211 -37.52 -56.34 12.74
N LEU A 212 -37.54 -55.29 11.91
CA LEU A 212 -38.58 -55.08 10.89
C LEU A 212 -38.70 -56.26 9.91
N SER A 213 -37.57 -56.84 9.49
CA SER A 213 -37.59 -58.00 8.59
C SER A 213 -38.18 -59.25 9.26
N ALA A 214 -37.83 -59.50 10.53
CA ALA A 214 -38.40 -60.59 11.32
C ALA A 214 -39.89 -60.36 11.65
N ALA A 215 -40.28 -59.10 11.92
CA ALA A 215 -41.67 -58.71 12.15
C ALA A 215 -42.54 -58.98 10.91
N ARG A 216 -42.04 -58.63 9.71
CA ARG A 216 -42.72 -58.92 8.44
C ARG A 216 -42.83 -60.41 8.13
N THR A 217 -41.87 -61.26 8.52
CA THR A 217 -42.00 -62.71 8.32
C THR A 217 -42.97 -63.37 9.31
N LYS A 218 -43.05 -62.89 10.56
CA LYS A 218 -44.00 -63.39 11.56
C LYS A 218 -45.42 -62.88 11.34
N TYR A 219 -45.59 -61.61 10.95
CA TYR A 219 -46.87 -60.93 10.80
C TYR A 219 -46.95 -60.11 9.50
N PRO A 220 -47.12 -60.75 8.32
CA PRO A 220 -46.99 -60.07 7.02
C PRO A 220 -48.07 -59.02 6.71
N SER A 221 -49.22 -59.07 7.38
CA SER A 221 -50.40 -58.27 7.06
C SER A 221 -50.53 -56.95 7.84
N GLU A 222 -49.59 -56.62 8.73
CA GLU A 222 -49.71 -55.44 9.60
C GLU A 222 -49.17 -54.17 8.91
N GLY A 223 -49.99 -53.13 8.82
CA GLY A 223 -49.59 -51.85 8.21
C GLY A 223 -48.46 -51.13 8.96
N LEU A 224 -48.34 -51.36 10.26
CA LEU A 224 -47.31 -50.78 11.15
C LEU A 224 -45.88 -51.00 10.63
N TRP A 225 -45.60 -52.11 9.95
CA TRP A 225 -44.26 -52.38 9.39
C TRP A 225 -43.92 -51.49 8.18
N VAL A 226 -44.91 -50.87 7.53
CA VAL A 226 -44.69 -49.89 6.45
C VAL A 226 -44.39 -48.52 7.04
N GLU A 227 -45.11 -48.12 8.08
CA GLU A 227 -44.88 -46.87 8.81
C GLU A 227 -43.49 -46.85 9.46
N LEU A 228 -43.14 -47.91 10.19
CA LEU A 228 -41.83 -48.06 10.85
C LEU A 228 -40.67 -48.20 9.85
N GLN A 229 -40.90 -48.76 8.64
CA GLN A 229 -39.92 -48.69 7.56
C GLN A 229 -39.71 -47.25 7.09
N GLY A 230 -40.78 -46.47 6.94
CA GLY A 230 -40.70 -45.04 6.62
C GLY A 230 -39.95 -44.23 7.68
N GLU A 231 -40.17 -44.51 8.97
CA GLU A 231 -39.39 -43.93 10.08
C GLU A 231 -37.89 -44.28 9.94
N ALA A 232 -37.56 -45.55 9.65
CA ALA A 232 -36.19 -46.02 9.47
C ALA A 232 -35.49 -45.38 8.27
N ASP A 233 -36.14 -45.36 7.10
CA ASP A 233 -35.59 -44.80 5.87
C ASP A 233 -35.38 -43.28 6.00
N ALA A 234 -36.32 -42.57 6.64
CA ALA A 234 -36.18 -41.15 6.95
C ALA A 234 -35.03 -40.88 7.92
N ARG A 235 -34.83 -41.73 8.94
CA ARG A 235 -33.71 -41.61 9.88
C ARG A 235 -32.36 -41.88 9.20
N GLN A 236 -32.28 -42.90 8.34
CA GLN A 236 -31.09 -43.18 7.54
C GLN A 236 -30.74 -42.02 6.60
N ALA A 237 -31.73 -41.40 5.95
CA ALA A 237 -31.52 -40.23 5.10
C ALA A 237 -30.97 -39.01 5.89
N LEU A 238 -31.45 -38.81 7.12
CA LEU A 238 -30.97 -37.74 8.00
C LEU A 238 -29.52 -37.98 8.46
N LEU A 239 -29.17 -39.21 8.87
CA LEU A 239 -27.79 -39.57 9.21
C LEU A 239 -26.84 -39.46 8.01
N ASN A 240 -27.29 -39.83 6.81
CA ASN A 240 -26.51 -39.66 5.58
C ASN A 240 -26.21 -38.18 5.30
N ARG A 241 -27.21 -37.28 5.45
CA ARG A 241 -27.00 -35.82 5.36
C ARG A 241 -25.99 -35.33 6.40
N GLN A 242 -26.10 -35.78 7.66
CA GLN A 242 -25.16 -35.39 8.72
C GLN A 242 -23.73 -35.85 8.43
N ALA A 243 -23.56 -37.07 7.91
CA ALA A 243 -22.25 -37.60 7.50
C ALA A 243 -21.64 -36.80 6.34
N GLU A 244 -22.43 -36.45 5.33
CA GLU A 244 -21.98 -35.57 4.23
C GLU A 244 -21.58 -34.17 4.72
N VAL A 245 -22.41 -33.52 5.55
CA VAL A 245 -22.11 -32.21 6.14
C VAL A 245 -20.83 -32.26 6.98
N ALA A 246 -20.62 -33.33 7.75
CA ALA A 246 -19.40 -33.53 8.52
C ALA A 246 -18.16 -33.69 7.61
N ALA A 247 -18.24 -34.53 6.57
CA ALA A 247 -17.15 -34.79 5.64
C ALA A 247 -16.75 -33.54 4.82
N ILE A 248 -17.73 -32.77 4.34
CA ILE A 248 -17.51 -31.48 3.67
C ILE A 248 -16.85 -30.49 4.65
N GLY A 249 -17.31 -30.45 5.90
CA GLY A 249 -16.67 -29.66 6.95
C GLY A 249 -15.22 -30.08 7.26
N GLU A 250 -14.89 -31.37 7.18
CA GLU A 250 -13.50 -31.85 7.26
C GLU A 250 -12.66 -31.49 6.04
N SER A 251 -13.21 -31.53 4.83
CA SER A 251 -12.53 -31.05 3.61
C SER A 251 -12.14 -29.57 3.74
N ILE A 252 -13.10 -28.71 4.10
CA ILE A 252 -12.86 -27.27 4.30
C ILE A 252 -11.82 -27.04 5.42
N ARG A 253 -11.88 -27.80 6.53
CA ARG A 253 -10.85 -27.77 7.59
C ARG A 253 -9.48 -28.27 7.10
N GLY A 254 -9.44 -29.20 6.15
CA GLY A 254 -8.23 -29.66 5.47
C GLY A 254 -7.65 -28.62 4.50
N CYS A 255 -8.48 -27.81 3.86
CA CYS A 255 -8.08 -26.65 3.06
C CYS A 255 -7.50 -25.53 3.95
N LEU A 256 -8.19 -25.22 5.06
CA LEU A 256 -7.73 -24.27 6.08
C LEU A 256 -6.40 -24.67 6.73
N LYS A 257 -6.19 -25.96 7.05
CA LYS A 257 -4.91 -26.47 7.55
C LYS A 257 -3.76 -26.37 6.55
N ARG A 258 -4.07 -26.27 5.26
CA ARG A 258 -3.10 -26.09 4.15
C ARG A 258 -2.95 -24.62 3.72
N ASP A 259 -3.66 -23.69 4.38
CA ASP A 259 -3.73 -22.26 4.02
C ASP A 259 -4.22 -22.01 2.56
N ASP A 260 -4.97 -22.97 2.00
CA ASP A 260 -5.68 -22.81 0.73
C ASP A 260 -7.08 -22.23 0.98
N LEU A 261 -7.09 -20.94 1.26
CA LEU A 261 -8.31 -20.15 1.44
C LEU A 261 -9.17 -20.09 0.18
N ARG A 262 -8.60 -20.29 -1.03
CA ARG A 262 -9.38 -20.30 -2.27
C ARG A 262 -10.19 -21.59 -2.40
N GLN A 263 -9.56 -22.74 -2.16
CA GLN A 263 -10.26 -24.02 -2.11
C GLN A 263 -11.30 -24.03 -0.97
N ALA A 264 -10.95 -23.49 0.21
CA ALA A 264 -11.87 -23.40 1.35
C ALA A 264 -13.13 -22.54 1.05
N VAL A 265 -12.97 -21.37 0.42
CA VAL A 265 -14.11 -20.52 -0.01
C VAL A 265 -14.97 -21.23 -1.06
N ALA A 266 -14.36 -21.88 -2.05
CA ALA A 266 -15.09 -22.58 -3.11
C ALA A 266 -15.89 -23.78 -2.57
N GLU A 267 -15.28 -24.59 -1.70
CA GLU A 267 -15.94 -25.72 -1.05
C GLU A 267 -17.06 -25.25 -0.11
N LEU A 268 -16.85 -24.19 0.68
CA LEU A 268 -17.90 -23.61 1.51
C LEU A 268 -19.06 -23.07 0.68
N GLY A 269 -18.79 -22.42 -0.46
CA GLY A 269 -19.82 -21.94 -1.38
C GLY A 269 -20.67 -23.08 -1.95
N ALA A 270 -20.04 -24.17 -2.38
CA ALA A 270 -20.73 -25.38 -2.83
C ALA A 270 -21.51 -26.07 -1.68
N ALA A 271 -20.93 -26.12 -0.48
CA ALA A 271 -21.56 -26.67 0.72
C ALA A 271 -22.84 -25.90 1.09
N ARG A 272 -22.80 -24.57 1.07
CA ARG A 272 -23.93 -23.70 1.40
C ARG A 272 -25.03 -23.73 0.32
N ALA A 273 -24.67 -24.05 -0.93
CA ALA A 273 -25.63 -24.30 -2.01
C ALA A 273 -26.32 -25.68 -1.91
N LYS A 274 -25.60 -26.72 -1.49
CA LYS A 274 -26.16 -28.08 -1.30
C LYS A 274 -26.96 -28.21 0.01
N TYR A 275 -26.48 -27.59 1.08
CA TYR A 275 -27.03 -27.67 2.44
C TYR A 275 -27.19 -26.26 3.05
N PRO A 276 -28.18 -25.46 2.61
CA PRO A 276 -28.43 -24.15 3.20
C PRO A 276 -28.90 -24.25 4.66
N GLY A 277 -28.42 -23.33 5.51
CA GLY A 277 -28.86 -23.18 6.90
C GLY A 277 -28.06 -23.94 7.96
N GLU A 278 -27.08 -24.77 7.60
CA GLU A 278 -26.23 -25.47 8.59
C GLU A 278 -25.33 -24.47 9.35
N SER A 279 -25.33 -24.52 10.69
CA SER A 279 -24.53 -23.62 11.54
C SER A 279 -23.01 -23.82 11.42
N LEU A 280 -22.60 -25.01 10.95
CA LEU A 280 -21.21 -25.34 10.62
C LEU A 280 -20.66 -24.44 9.48
N TRP A 281 -21.52 -24.01 8.55
CA TRP A 281 -21.08 -23.14 7.46
C TRP A 281 -20.76 -21.73 7.97
N ALA A 282 -21.59 -21.16 8.85
CA ALA A 282 -21.33 -19.84 9.42
C ALA A 282 -20.03 -19.78 10.25
N THR A 283 -19.74 -20.83 11.03
CA THR A 283 -18.49 -20.91 11.80
C THR A 283 -17.26 -21.11 10.91
N LEU A 284 -17.37 -21.86 9.81
CA LEU A 284 -16.28 -21.96 8.82
C LEU A 284 -16.11 -20.67 8.01
N GLU A 285 -17.20 -19.94 7.72
CA GLU A 285 -17.18 -18.63 7.04
C GLU A 285 -16.43 -17.59 7.87
N GLU A 286 -16.66 -17.54 9.18
CA GLU A 286 -15.93 -16.68 10.13
C GLU A 286 -14.43 -17.03 10.19
N ILE A 287 -14.08 -18.32 10.28
CA ILE A 287 -12.68 -18.77 10.31
C ILE A 287 -11.96 -18.40 9.00
N ILE A 288 -12.59 -18.64 7.84
CA ILE A 288 -12.07 -18.26 6.52
C ILE A 288 -11.88 -16.74 6.44
N ALA A 289 -12.87 -15.95 6.84
CA ALA A 289 -12.79 -14.48 6.82
C ALA A 289 -11.65 -13.97 7.71
N ARG A 290 -11.50 -14.52 8.92
CA ARG A 290 -10.43 -14.18 9.87
C ARG A 290 -9.05 -14.53 9.32
N GLN A 291 -8.84 -15.72 8.75
CA GLN A 291 -7.57 -16.08 8.13
C GLN A 291 -7.27 -15.23 6.89
N THR A 292 -8.28 -14.93 6.06
CA THR A 292 -8.13 -14.06 4.88
C THR A 292 -7.70 -12.64 5.27
N LEU A 293 -8.29 -12.09 6.35
CA LEU A 293 -7.91 -10.78 6.90
C LEU A 293 -6.45 -10.79 7.43
N LEU A 294 -6.08 -11.80 8.23
CA LEU A 294 -4.71 -11.95 8.75
C LEU A 294 -3.68 -12.10 7.62
N LYS A 295 -4.01 -12.86 6.57
CA LYS A 295 -3.13 -13.05 5.40
C LYS A 295 -2.94 -11.74 4.63
N ARG A 296 -4.01 -10.97 4.38
CA ARG A 296 -3.95 -9.61 3.81
C ARG A 296 -3.09 -8.68 4.67
N GLN A 297 -3.28 -8.68 5.98
CA GLN A 297 -2.49 -7.86 6.91
C GLN A 297 -1.00 -8.24 6.88
N ALA A 298 -0.67 -9.54 6.81
CA ALA A 298 0.71 -10.01 6.70
C ALA A 298 1.35 -9.63 5.35
N GLU A 299 0.63 -9.75 4.22
CA GLU A 299 1.11 -9.28 2.92
C GLU A 299 1.37 -7.77 2.91
N ILE A 300 0.46 -6.96 3.48
CA ILE A 300 0.61 -5.51 3.62
C ILE A 300 1.81 -5.19 4.50
N ALA A 301 1.99 -5.85 5.65
CA ALA A 301 3.13 -5.64 6.54
C ALA A 301 4.47 -5.97 5.85
N ALA A 302 4.55 -7.07 5.08
CA ALA A 302 5.75 -7.43 4.32
C ALA A 302 6.09 -6.40 3.22
N ILE A 303 5.07 -5.82 2.57
CA ILE A 303 5.23 -4.73 1.60
C ILE A 303 5.73 -3.45 2.29
N VAL A 304 5.10 -3.05 3.40
CA VAL A 304 5.53 -1.90 4.23
C VAL A 304 7.00 -2.05 4.66
N GLU A 305 7.40 -3.23 5.10
CA GLU A 305 8.79 -3.50 5.50
C GLU A 305 9.74 -3.45 4.29
N SER A 306 9.33 -3.98 3.12
CA SER A 306 10.13 -3.90 1.88
C SER A 306 10.37 -2.46 1.44
N ILE A 307 9.33 -1.61 1.44
CA ILE A 307 9.43 -0.19 1.09
C ILE A 307 10.39 0.52 2.06
N ARG A 308 10.21 0.34 3.37
CA ARG A 308 11.11 0.89 4.40
C ARG A 308 12.54 0.36 4.30
N ARG A 309 12.73 -0.89 3.87
CA ARG A 309 14.05 -1.51 3.60
C ARG A 309 14.72 -0.89 2.36
N CYS A 310 13.95 -0.50 1.35
CA CYS A 310 14.45 0.26 0.20
C CYS A 310 14.83 1.69 0.57
N LEU A 311 14.03 2.38 1.39
CA LEU A 311 14.34 3.72 1.91
C LEU A 311 15.62 3.73 2.79
N LYS A 312 15.80 2.71 3.65
CA LYS A 312 17.04 2.52 4.43
C LYS A 312 18.28 2.26 3.55
N ARG A 313 18.10 1.72 2.34
CA ARG A 313 19.17 1.49 1.35
C ARG A 313 19.30 2.62 0.32
N GLU A 314 18.67 3.77 0.57
CA GLU A 314 18.59 4.94 -0.32
C GLU A 314 17.99 4.69 -1.72
N ASN A 315 17.46 3.49 -1.99
CA ASN A 315 16.82 3.14 -3.26
C ASN A 315 15.36 3.63 -3.28
N VAL A 316 15.20 4.94 -3.27
CA VAL A 316 13.88 5.59 -3.24
C VAL A 316 13.10 5.35 -4.54
N ARG A 317 13.78 5.07 -5.67
CA ARG A 317 13.11 4.67 -6.92
C ARG A 317 12.35 3.35 -6.76
N GLN A 318 12.96 2.34 -6.13
CA GLN A 318 12.27 1.09 -5.84
C GLN A 318 11.15 1.30 -4.81
N ALA A 319 11.38 2.13 -3.77
CA ALA A 319 10.35 2.44 -2.79
C ALA A 319 9.08 3.07 -3.41
N VAL A 320 9.23 3.94 -4.41
CA VAL A 320 8.10 4.50 -5.19
C VAL A 320 7.40 3.42 -6.02
N ALA A 321 8.15 2.55 -6.71
CA ALA A 321 7.59 1.49 -7.54
C ALA A 321 6.82 0.45 -6.70
N ASP A 322 7.42 0.02 -5.58
CA ASP A 322 6.81 -0.89 -4.60
C ASP A 322 5.52 -0.27 -4.00
N LEU A 323 5.53 1.01 -3.62
CA LEU A 323 4.35 1.72 -3.10
C LEU A 323 3.24 1.89 -4.16
N GLY A 324 3.61 2.10 -5.43
CA GLY A 324 2.68 2.13 -6.56
C GLY A 324 2.00 0.76 -6.77
N ALA A 325 2.79 -0.31 -6.77
CA ALA A 325 2.28 -1.68 -6.86
C ALA A 325 1.42 -2.05 -5.64
N ALA A 326 1.79 -1.60 -4.45
CA ALA A 326 1.04 -1.79 -3.21
C ALA A 326 -0.38 -1.18 -3.29
N ARG A 327 -0.49 0.07 -3.74
CA ARG A 327 -1.77 0.75 -3.97
C ARG A 327 -2.62 0.08 -5.06
N ALA A 328 -1.99 -0.46 -6.10
CA ALA A 328 -2.70 -1.21 -7.14
C ALA A 328 -3.25 -2.56 -6.64
N LYS A 329 -2.54 -3.24 -5.73
CA LYS A 329 -2.98 -4.52 -5.13
C LYS A 329 -3.97 -4.34 -3.98
N TYR A 330 -3.84 -3.29 -3.18
CA TYR A 330 -4.71 -2.96 -2.05
C TYR A 330 -5.08 -1.46 -2.06
N PRO A 331 -6.06 -1.04 -2.87
CA PRO A 331 -6.54 0.34 -2.86
C PRO A 331 -7.23 0.66 -1.52
N GLY A 332 -7.03 1.88 -1.01
CA GLY A 332 -7.74 2.42 0.16
C GLY A 332 -7.03 2.30 1.52
N GLU A 333 -5.89 1.62 1.64
CA GLU A 333 -5.17 1.55 2.92
C GLU A 333 -4.55 2.92 3.31
N SER A 334 -4.77 3.37 4.55
CA SER A 334 -4.20 4.62 5.08
C SER A 334 -2.67 4.59 5.18
N LEU A 335 -2.08 3.42 5.44
CA LEU A 335 -0.64 3.19 5.51
C LEU A 335 0.10 3.60 4.21
N TRP A 336 -0.58 3.58 3.07
CA TRP A 336 0.00 4.05 1.80
C TRP A 336 0.13 5.58 1.73
N ALA A 337 -0.57 6.35 2.57
CA ALA A 337 -0.37 7.79 2.69
C ALA A 337 0.82 8.11 3.61
N GLU A 338 0.94 7.41 4.76
CA GLU A 338 2.07 7.54 5.67
C GLU A 338 3.40 7.20 4.98
N LEU A 339 3.46 6.07 4.26
CA LEU A 339 4.63 5.68 3.47
C LEU A 339 4.93 6.64 2.32
N GLN A 340 3.94 7.34 1.77
CA GLN A 340 4.20 8.40 0.78
C GLN A 340 4.97 9.56 1.42
N VAL A 341 4.60 9.97 2.62
CA VAL A 341 5.30 11.03 3.35
C VAL A 341 6.74 10.61 3.69
N GLU A 342 6.97 9.36 4.09
CA GLU A 342 8.33 8.81 4.26
C GLU A 342 9.16 8.85 2.96
N VAL A 343 8.56 8.40 1.85
CA VAL A 343 9.17 8.40 0.51
C VAL A 343 9.50 9.82 0.05
N ASP A 344 8.54 10.74 0.12
CA ASP A 344 8.66 12.09 -0.40
C ASP A 344 9.63 12.94 0.43
N ALA A 345 9.62 12.78 1.76
CA ALA A 345 10.62 13.39 2.65
C ALA A 345 12.04 12.91 2.29
N ARG A 346 12.21 11.61 1.99
CA ARG A 346 13.51 11.06 1.58
C ARG A 346 13.94 11.53 0.19
N GLN A 347 13.01 11.68 -0.75
CA GLN A 347 13.28 12.30 -2.06
C GLN A 347 13.72 13.77 -1.89
N ALA A 348 13.00 14.55 -1.09
CA ALA A 348 13.31 15.96 -0.85
C ALA A 348 14.70 16.14 -0.21
N LEU A 349 15.08 15.26 0.72
CA LEU A 349 16.40 15.26 1.35
C LEU A 349 17.51 14.93 0.34
N LEU A 350 17.37 13.85 -0.44
CA LEU A 350 18.35 13.49 -1.48
C LEU A 350 18.46 14.58 -2.56
N LYS A 351 17.34 15.21 -2.93
CA LYS A 351 17.31 16.35 -3.86
C LYS A 351 18.04 17.57 -3.29
N ARG A 352 17.82 17.93 -2.02
CA ARG A 352 18.60 18.98 -1.32
C ARG A 352 20.09 18.66 -1.34
N GLN A 353 20.49 17.43 -1.02
CA GLN A 353 21.90 17.02 -1.04
C GLN A 353 22.52 17.13 -2.44
N ALA A 354 21.79 16.72 -3.49
CA ALA A 354 22.25 16.85 -4.87
C ALA A 354 22.38 18.33 -5.31
N GLU A 355 21.43 19.19 -4.94
CA GLU A 355 21.49 20.62 -5.26
C GLU A 355 22.62 21.35 -4.49
N ILE A 356 22.89 20.97 -3.24
CA ILE A 356 24.05 21.43 -2.45
C ILE A 356 25.37 20.96 -3.10
N ALA A 357 25.45 19.69 -3.50
CA ALA A 357 26.65 19.14 -4.14
C ALA A 357 26.95 19.84 -5.47
N ALA A 358 25.93 20.06 -6.31
CA ALA A 358 26.07 20.78 -7.58
C ALA A 358 26.51 22.25 -7.37
N MET A 359 25.97 22.95 -6.36
CA MET A 359 26.42 24.30 -6.01
C MET A 359 27.87 24.32 -5.53
N ALA A 360 28.27 23.38 -4.67
CA ALA A 360 29.66 23.25 -4.23
C ALA A 360 30.62 22.91 -5.38
N GLU A 361 30.19 22.12 -6.36
CA GLU A 361 30.97 21.80 -7.55
C GLU A 361 31.09 22.99 -8.52
N SER A 362 30.04 23.82 -8.67
CA SER A 362 30.11 25.09 -9.40
C SER A 362 31.14 26.05 -8.79
N ILE A 363 31.07 26.27 -7.46
CA ILE A 363 32.01 27.13 -6.72
C ILE A 363 33.45 26.62 -6.88
N ARG A 364 33.67 25.29 -6.79
CA ARG A 364 34.98 24.66 -7.08
C ARG A 364 35.40 24.82 -8.55
N GLY A 365 34.46 24.81 -9.49
CA GLY A 365 34.70 25.10 -10.91
C GLY A 365 35.09 26.56 -11.17
N CYS A 366 34.64 27.50 -10.35
CA CYS A 366 35.10 28.89 -10.34
C CYS A 366 36.50 29.01 -9.72
N LEU A 367 36.74 28.35 -8.58
CA LEU A 367 38.06 28.26 -7.94
C LEU A 367 39.13 27.57 -8.80
N LYS A 368 38.76 26.60 -9.66
CA LYS A 368 39.66 25.99 -10.66
C LYS A 368 40.02 26.91 -11.83
N ARG A 369 39.29 28.03 -12.00
CA ARG A 369 39.53 29.07 -13.02
C ARG A 369 40.09 30.37 -12.41
N ASP A 370 40.39 30.35 -11.11
CA ASP A 370 40.75 31.50 -10.26
C ASP A 370 39.79 32.71 -10.33
N ASP A 371 38.55 32.51 -10.77
CA ASP A 371 37.51 33.54 -10.68
C ASP A 371 36.94 33.60 -9.25
N LEU A 372 37.70 34.26 -8.37
CA LEU A 372 37.32 34.49 -6.97
C LEU A 372 36.12 35.45 -6.82
N ARG A 373 35.69 36.13 -7.88
CA ARG A 373 34.48 36.99 -7.87
C ARG A 373 33.25 36.13 -8.16
N GLN A 374 33.27 35.31 -9.21
CA GLN A 374 32.21 34.34 -9.50
C GLN A 374 32.07 33.34 -8.35
N ALA A 375 33.19 32.81 -7.81
CA ALA A 375 33.16 31.87 -6.68
C ALA A 375 32.51 32.48 -5.41
N ALA A 376 32.81 33.75 -5.10
CA ALA A 376 32.20 34.44 -3.96
C ALA A 376 30.71 34.74 -4.17
N ALA A 377 30.30 35.11 -5.40
CA ALA A 377 28.90 35.34 -5.74
C ALA A 377 28.06 34.04 -5.69
N GLU A 378 28.60 32.94 -6.21
CA GLU A 378 27.96 31.62 -6.16
C GLU A 378 27.87 31.07 -4.73
N LEU A 379 28.91 31.28 -3.91
CA LEU A 379 28.87 30.95 -2.48
C LEU A 379 27.81 31.79 -1.73
N GLY A 380 27.68 33.08 -2.05
CA GLY A 380 26.63 33.94 -1.52
C GLY A 380 25.23 33.40 -1.86
N ALA A 381 24.99 33.06 -3.13
CA ALA A 381 23.74 32.45 -3.57
C ALA A 381 23.47 31.11 -2.86
N ALA A 382 24.48 30.23 -2.76
CA ALA A 382 24.38 28.96 -2.04
C ALA A 382 24.02 29.14 -0.55
N ARG A 383 24.65 30.11 0.14
CA ARG A 383 24.33 30.46 1.53
C ARG A 383 22.92 31.04 1.71
N THR A 384 22.39 31.80 0.73
CA THR A 384 21.00 32.29 0.80
C THR A 384 19.96 31.18 0.61
N LYS A 385 20.27 30.15 -0.20
CA LYS A 385 19.35 29.02 -0.46
C LYS A 385 19.44 27.92 0.59
N TYR A 386 20.63 27.66 1.11
CA TYR A 386 20.91 26.62 2.12
C TYR A 386 21.77 27.20 3.25
N PRO A 387 21.20 28.03 4.15
CA PRO A 387 21.93 28.54 5.30
C PRO A 387 22.31 27.41 6.28
N GLY A 388 23.49 27.55 6.90
CA GLY A 388 23.96 26.64 7.97
C GLY A 388 24.74 25.41 7.53
N GLU A 389 24.95 25.16 6.24
CA GLU A 389 25.79 24.04 5.78
C GLU A 389 27.29 24.32 6.06
N ASN A 390 27.94 23.45 6.85
CA ASN A 390 29.36 23.58 7.19
C ASN A 390 30.29 23.66 5.96
N LEU A 391 29.88 23.03 4.84
CA LEU A 391 30.61 23.06 3.57
C LEU A 391 30.81 24.46 3.01
N TRP A 392 29.86 25.38 3.26
CA TRP A 392 29.98 26.78 2.84
C TRP A 392 31.11 27.49 3.61
N ALA A 393 31.23 27.28 4.92
CA ALA A 393 32.31 27.85 5.72
C ALA A 393 33.69 27.35 5.26
N THR A 394 33.80 26.09 4.82
CA THR A 394 35.06 25.56 4.24
C THR A 394 35.44 26.25 2.94
N LEU A 395 34.48 26.44 2.02
CA LEU A 395 34.71 27.13 0.74
C LEU A 395 34.96 28.64 0.95
N GLU A 396 34.34 29.25 1.97
CA GLU A 396 34.55 30.64 2.37
C GLU A 396 35.96 30.89 2.90
N ALA A 397 36.48 29.97 3.71
CA ALA A 397 37.87 29.99 4.16
C ALA A 397 38.86 29.85 2.98
N GLU A 398 38.57 28.99 1.99
CA GLU A 398 39.41 28.87 0.79
C GLU A 398 39.38 30.14 -0.07
N ILE A 399 38.18 30.67 -0.37
CA ILE A 399 38.01 31.89 -1.17
C ILE A 399 38.69 33.08 -0.49
N SER A 400 38.47 33.28 0.82
CA SER A 400 39.08 34.40 1.56
C SER A 400 40.60 34.28 1.68
N ALA A 401 41.16 33.07 1.85
CA ALA A 401 42.61 32.85 1.83
C ALA A 401 43.22 33.19 0.45
N ARG A 402 42.60 32.76 -0.65
CA ARG A 402 43.05 33.12 -2.01
C ARG A 402 42.92 34.63 -2.28
N GLN A 403 41.84 35.26 -1.84
CA GLN A 403 41.64 36.72 -1.96
C GLN A 403 42.69 37.50 -1.15
N ALA A 404 43.03 37.06 0.06
CA ALA A 404 44.08 37.66 0.87
C ALA A 404 45.47 37.54 0.22
N LEU A 405 45.76 36.40 -0.42
CA LEU A 405 47.00 36.19 -1.16
C LEU A 405 47.11 37.09 -2.40
N LEU A 406 46.06 37.17 -3.23
CA LEU A 406 46.02 38.12 -4.36
C LEU A 406 46.14 39.58 -3.88
N LYS A 407 45.43 39.96 -2.80
CA LYS A 407 45.53 41.30 -2.22
C LYS A 407 46.96 41.62 -1.80
N ARG A 408 47.63 40.72 -1.05
CA ARG A 408 49.06 40.85 -0.70
C ARG A 408 49.92 41.04 -1.95
N GLN A 409 49.73 40.22 -3.00
CA GLN A 409 50.51 40.35 -4.24
C GLN A 409 50.30 41.70 -4.92
N THR A 410 49.05 42.19 -5.01
CA THR A 410 48.76 43.51 -5.61
C THR A 410 49.33 44.68 -4.79
N GLU A 411 49.31 44.61 -3.45
CA GLU A 411 49.90 45.63 -2.60
C GLU A 411 51.44 45.63 -2.69
N ILE A 412 52.07 44.46 -2.75
CA ILE A 412 53.52 44.31 -2.98
C ILE A 412 53.91 44.87 -4.35
N ALA A 413 53.13 44.57 -5.40
CA ALA A 413 53.38 45.10 -6.74
C ALA A 413 53.26 46.63 -6.78
N ALA A 414 52.21 47.20 -6.18
CA ALA A 414 52.02 48.66 -6.12
C ALA A 414 53.12 49.37 -5.31
N MET A 415 53.59 48.78 -4.20
CA MET A 415 54.71 49.32 -3.43
C MET A 415 56.02 49.27 -4.23
N ALA A 416 56.28 48.16 -4.93
CA ALA A 416 57.44 48.04 -5.81
C ALA A 416 57.40 49.03 -7.00
N GLU A 417 56.21 49.33 -7.52
CA GLU A 417 56.03 50.35 -8.56
C GLU A 417 56.21 51.77 -8.02
N SER A 418 55.74 52.09 -6.81
CA SER A 418 55.99 53.37 -6.13
C SER A 418 57.48 53.61 -5.93
N ILE A 419 58.21 52.63 -5.36
CA ILE A 419 59.66 52.71 -5.13
C ILE A 419 60.41 52.94 -6.46
N ARG A 420 60.01 52.26 -7.54
CA ARG A 420 60.56 52.49 -8.89
C ARG A 420 60.16 53.85 -9.47
N GLY A 421 58.99 54.38 -9.13
CA GLY A 421 58.56 55.74 -9.45
C GLY A 421 59.38 56.81 -8.72
N CYS A 422 59.87 56.51 -7.51
CA CYS A 422 60.83 57.35 -6.78
C CYS A 422 62.24 57.27 -7.39
N LEU A 423 62.72 56.06 -7.72
CA LEU A 423 63.99 55.85 -8.45
C LEU A 423 64.04 56.59 -9.80
N LYS A 424 62.96 56.55 -10.59
CA LYS A 424 62.84 57.27 -11.88
C LYS A 424 62.89 58.80 -11.73
N ARG A 425 62.70 59.34 -10.53
CA ARG A 425 62.76 60.77 -10.20
C ARG A 425 64.03 61.16 -9.44
N ASP A 426 64.97 60.21 -9.27
CA ASP A 426 66.20 60.33 -8.47
C ASP A 426 65.98 60.68 -6.98
N ASP A 427 64.75 60.57 -6.45
CA ASP A 427 64.50 60.70 -5.02
C ASP A 427 64.82 59.40 -4.27
N LEU A 428 66.11 59.19 -4.04
CA LEU A 428 66.64 58.07 -3.28
C LEU A 428 66.23 58.09 -1.80
N ARG A 429 65.85 59.25 -1.24
CA ARG A 429 65.39 59.35 0.15
C ARG A 429 63.96 58.84 0.27
N GLN A 430 63.07 59.27 -0.64
CA GLN A 430 61.72 58.73 -0.73
C GLN A 430 61.74 57.23 -1.07
N ALA A 431 62.57 56.80 -2.04
CA ALA A 431 62.68 55.38 -2.41
C ALA A 431 63.14 54.49 -1.23
N ALA A 432 64.15 54.92 -0.46
CA ALA A 432 64.64 54.18 0.70
C ALA A 432 63.61 54.16 1.86
N ALA A 433 62.88 55.27 2.09
CA ALA A 433 61.82 55.32 3.09
C ALA A 433 60.64 54.40 2.72
N GLU A 434 60.19 54.43 1.47
CA GLU A 434 59.12 53.56 0.96
C GLU A 434 59.54 52.08 1.04
N LEU A 435 60.77 51.73 0.64
CA LEU A 435 61.31 50.37 0.81
C LEU A 435 61.35 49.94 2.28
N GLY A 436 61.69 50.86 3.20
CA GLY A 436 61.59 50.63 4.64
C GLY A 436 60.17 50.24 5.07
N THR A 437 59.15 50.99 4.64
CA THR A 437 57.74 50.67 4.94
C THR A 437 57.25 49.39 4.27
N ALA A 438 57.75 49.06 3.08
CA ALA A 438 57.44 47.82 2.39
C ALA A 438 58.03 46.60 3.12
N ARG A 439 59.28 46.71 3.63
CA ARG A 439 59.95 45.68 4.43
C ARG A 439 59.32 45.47 5.81
N THR A 440 58.78 46.50 6.45
CA THR A 440 58.05 46.33 7.74
C THR A 440 56.66 45.74 7.55
N LYS A 441 55.96 46.07 6.47
CA LYS A 441 54.62 45.50 6.18
C LYS A 441 54.68 44.07 5.62
N TYR A 442 55.66 43.78 4.77
CA TYR A 442 55.84 42.48 4.11
C TYR A 442 57.30 41.99 4.25
N PRO A 443 57.71 41.54 5.46
CA PRO A 443 59.05 41.01 5.68
C PRO A 443 59.29 39.71 4.88
N GLY A 444 60.53 39.51 4.44
CA GLY A 444 60.96 38.29 3.74
C GLY A 444 60.68 38.23 2.23
N GLU A 445 60.12 39.28 1.62
CA GLU A 445 59.87 39.30 0.18
C GLU A 445 61.15 39.60 -0.62
N ASN A 446 61.58 38.68 -1.49
CA ASN A 446 62.83 38.77 -2.26
C ASN A 446 62.90 40.01 -3.18
N LEU A 447 61.75 40.53 -3.59
CA LEU A 447 61.64 41.75 -4.40
C LEU A 447 62.21 42.98 -3.68
N TRP A 448 62.13 43.04 -2.34
CA TRP A 448 62.70 44.14 -1.55
C TRP A 448 64.23 44.14 -1.61
N ALA A 449 64.88 42.99 -1.47
CA ALA A 449 66.33 42.88 -1.59
C ALA A 449 66.82 43.27 -3.01
N THR A 450 66.02 42.97 -4.03
CA THR A 450 66.32 43.39 -5.42
C THR A 450 66.27 44.91 -5.58
N LEU A 451 65.23 45.56 -5.02
CA LEU A 451 65.08 47.03 -5.05
C LEU A 451 66.13 47.75 -4.17
N GLU A 452 66.59 47.11 -3.09
CA GLU A 452 67.66 47.63 -2.22
C GLU A 452 69.00 47.74 -2.98
N VAL A 453 69.33 46.73 -3.80
CA VAL A 453 70.47 46.76 -4.72
C VAL A 453 70.28 47.81 -5.81
N GLU A 454 69.07 47.99 -6.34
CA GLU A 454 68.75 49.01 -7.35
C GLU A 454 68.95 50.44 -6.80
N ILE A 455 68.47 50.71 -5.58
CA ILE A 455 68.70 51.97 -4.86
C ILE A 455 70.19 52.20 -4.59
N GLY A 456 70.90 51.19 -4.07
CA GLY A 456 72.34 51.30 -3.78
C GLY A 456 73.19 51.57 -5.03
N ALA A 457 72.88 50.92 -6.15
CA ALA A 457 73.53 51.15 -7.43
C ALA A 457 73.27 52.57 -7.96
N ARG A 458 72.04 53.08 -7.87
CA ARG A 458 71.70 54.44 -8.29
C ARG A 458 72.36 55.50 -7.38
N GLN A 459 72.44 55.24 -6.08
CA GLN A 459 73.15 56.10 -5.12
C GLN A 459 74.66 56.19 -5.44
N ALA A 460 75.30 55.06 -5.75
CA ALA A 460 76.71 55.04 -6.15
C ALA A 460 76.96 55.83 -7.45
N LEU A 461 76.05 55.73 -8.43
CA LEU A 461 76.13 56.46 -9.69
C LEU A 461 76.00 57.98 -9.50
N LEU A 462 74.98 58.46 -8.78
CA LEU A 462 74.80 59.89 -8.50
C LEU A 462 75.97 60.47 -7.68
N LYS A 463 76.50 59.71 -6.71
CA LYS A 463 77.69 60.10 -5.95
C LYS A 463 78.91 60.24 -6.86
N ARG A 464 79.16 59.28 -7.76
CA ARG A 464 80.25 59.35 -8.75
C ARG A 464 80.10 60.58 -9.66
N GLN A 465 78.90 60.89 -10.13
CA GLN A 465 78.64 62.08 -10.95
C GLN A 465 78.91 63.38 -10.19
N ALA A 466 78.50 63.48 -8.93
CA ALA A 466 78.78 64.64 -8.08
C ALA A 466 80.28 64.82 -7.80
N GLU A 467 81.02 63.74 -7.53
CA GLU A 467 82.49 63.79 -7.37
C GLU A 467 83.20 64.26 -8.65
N ILE A 468 82.79 63.76 -9.83
CA ILE A 468 83.31 64.18 -11.13
C ILE A 468 83.01 65.66 -11.40
N ALA A 469 81.79 66.13 -11.09
CA ALA A 469 81.40 67.53 -11.27
C ALA A 469 82.23 68.48 -10.39
N ALA A 470 82.48 68.12 -9.13
CA ALA A 470 83.30 68.93 -8.22
C ALA A 470 84.77 69.01 -8.69
N VAL A 471 85.34 67.90 -9.19
CA VAL A 471 86.69 67.89 -9.76
C VAL A 471 86.76 68.75 -11.04
N ALA A 472 85.72 68.70 -11.89
CA ALA A 472 85.63 69.56 -13.06
C ALA A 472 85.49 71.06 -12.72
N GLU A 473 84.79 71.41 -11.64
CA GLU A 473 84.76 72.78 -11.12
C GLU A 473 86.13 73.24 -10.61
N SER A 474 86.91 72.38 -9.95
CA SER A 474 88.29 72.70 -9.54
C SER A 474 89.17 73.04 -10.74
N ILE A 475 89.18 72.17 -11.76
CA ILE A 475 89.98 72.36 -12.99
C ILE A 475 89.57 73.67 -13.69
N ARG A 476 88.27 73.98 -13.75
CA ARG A 476 87.76 75.27 -14.27
C ARG A 476 88.15 76.47 -13.39
N GLY A 477 88.20 76.30 -12.07
CA GLY A 477 88.66 77.30 -11.11
C GLY A 477 90.17 77.57 -11.21
N SER A 478 90.96 76.57 -11.57
CA SER A 478 92.38 76.70 -11.90
C SER A 478 92.58 77.38 -13.27
N LEU A 479 91.81 76.99 -14.29
CA LEU A 479 91.74 77.67 -15.59
C LEU A 479 91.28 79.14 -15.50
N LYS A 480 90.42 79.51 -14.56
CA LYS A 480 90.01 80.91 -14.32
C LYS A 480 91.07 81.79 -13.65
N ARG A 481 92.15 81.18 -13.13
CA ARG A 481 93.30 81.86 -12.51
C ARG A 481 94.54 81.87 -13.43
N ASP A 482 94.38 81.42 -14.67
CA ASP A 482 95.42 81.15 -15.68
C ASP A 482 96.58 80.26 -15.21
N ASP A 483 96.43 79.53 -14.10
CA ASP A 483 97.37 78.50 -13.68
C ASP A 483 97.13 77.20 -14.47
N LEU A 484 97.63 77.21 -15.70
CA LEU A 484 97.62 76.06 -16.60
C LEU A 484 98.42 74.86 -16.06
N ARG A 485 99.34 75.07 -15.11
CA ARG A 485 100.10 73.96 -14.48
C ARG A 485 99.26 73.27 -13.41
N GLN A 486 98.61 74.03 -12.54
CA GLN A 486 97.65 73.48 -11.57
C GLN A 486 96.49 72.79 -12.29
N ALA A 487 95.91 73.41 -13.33
CA ALA A 487 94.81 72.81 -14.09
C ALA A 487 95.20 71.47 -14.77
N ALA A 488 96.39 71.38 -15.36
CA ALA A 488 96.88 70.15 -15.98
C ALA A 488 97.18 69.05 -14.94
N ALA A 489 97.72 69.40 -13.76
CA ALA A 489 97.95 68.45 -12.68
C ALA A 489 96.64 67.91 -12.09
N GLU A 490 95.66 68.79 -11.84
CA GLU A 490 94.32 68.42 -11.38
C GLU A 490 93.64 67.48 -12.38
N LEU A 491 93.65 67.81 -13.68
CA LEU A 491 93.15 66.94 -14.74
C LEU A 491 93.86 65.57 -14.78
N GLY A 492 95.18 65.54 -14.61
CA GLY A 492 95.96 64.29 -14.55
C GLY A 492 95.49 63.37 -13.43
N THR A 493 95.25 63.92 -12.23
CA THR A 493 94.71 63.15 -11.08
C THR A 493 93.24 62.78 -11.27
N ALA A 494 92.45 63.60 -11.96
CA ALA A 494 91.08 63.30 -12.32
C ALA A 494 90.99 62.09 -13.26
N ARG A 495 91.86 62.03 -14.27
CA ARG A 495 91.85 61.00 -15.32
C ARG A 495 92.28 59.62 -14.82
N THR A 496 93.14 59.54 -13.81
CA THR A 496 93.48 58.24 -13.16
C THR A 496 92.35 57.74 -12.25
N ARG A 497 91.60 58.64 -11.62
CA ARG A 497 90.49 58.30 -10.71
C ARG A 497 89.16 58.04 -11.43
N TYR A 498 88.92 58.70 -12.56
CA TYR A 498 87.70 58.57 -13.38
C TYR A 498 88.06 58.40 -14.88
N PRO A 499 88.68 57.26 -15.27
CA PRO A 499 89.06 57.02 -16.66
C PRO A 499 87.84 56.93 -17.58
N GLY A 500 87.98 57.44 -18.81
CA GLY A 500 86.96 57.41 -19.86
C GLY A 500 85.85 58.45 -19.73
N GLU A 501 85.96 59.41 -18.79
CA GLU A 501 84.94 60.44 -18.58
C GLU A 501 85.01 61.56 -19.65
N ASN A 502 83.95 61.69 -20.45
CA ASN A 502 83.87 62.64 -21.56
C ASN A 502 84.05 64.09 -21.10
N LEU A 503 83.56 64.43 -19.91
CA LEU A 503 83.65 65.80 -19.39
C LEU A 503 85.10 66.19 -19.04
N LEU A 504 85.94 65.22 -18.65
CA LEU A 504 87.38 65.46 -18.47
C LEU A 504 88.09 65.64 -19.83
N ALA A 505 87.71 64.88 -20.86
CA ALA A 505 88.25 65.05 -22.22
C ALA A 505 87.95 66.44 -22.81
N THR A 506 86.77 67.02 -22.53
CA THR A 506 86.48 68.41 -22.93
C THR A 506 87.33 69.45 -22.20
N LEU A 507 87.74 69.19 -20.96
CA LEU A 507 88.65 70.08 -20.22
C LEU A 507 90.11 69.94 -20.69
N GLU A 508 90.52 68.74 -21.11
CA GLU A 508 91.82 68.49 -21.76
C GLU A 508 91.98 69.33 -23.03
N ALA A 509 90.93 69.38 -23.86
CA ALA A 509 90.90 70.23 -25.05
C ALA A 509 90.99 71.74 -24.74
N GLU A 510 90.33 72.21 -23.67
CA GLU A 510 90.39 73.64 -23.27
C GLU A 510 91.80 74.04 -22.76
N ILE A 511 92.43 73.19 -21.95
CA ILE A 511 93.81 73.42 -21.46
C ILE A 511 94.80 73.48 -22.63
N ASN A 512 94.74 72.50 -23.54
CA ASN A 512 95.65 72.41 -24.69
C ASN A 512 95.49 73.61 -25.65
N ALA A 513 94.25 74.06 -25.87
CA ALA A 513 93.99 75.24 -26.70
C ALA A 513 94.64 76.50 -26.11
N ARG A 514 94.50 76.75 -24.81
CA ARG A 514 95.12 77.92 -24.15
C ARG A 514 96.65 77.87 -24.15
N GLN A 515 97.25 76.69 -24.01
CA GLN A 515 98.70 76.53 -24.13
C GLN A 515 99.20 76.96 -25.54
N SER A 516 98.57 76.46 -26.60
CA SER A 516 98.96 76.79 -27.99
C SER A 516 98.82 78.29 -28.33
N ALA A 517 97.86 78.99 -27.72
CA ALA A 517 97.65 80.42 -27.90
C ALA A 517 98.76 81.28 -27.27
N LEU A 518 99.33 80.86 -26.14
CA LEU A 518 100.45 81.57 -25.50
C LEU A 518 101.74 81.44 -26.31
N GLU A 519 102.02 80.25 -26.86
CA GLU A 519 103.22 80.00 -27.68
C GLU A 519 103.23 80.82 -28.97
N THR A 520 102.07 81.04 -29.59
CA THR A 520 101.97 81.89 -30.80
C THR A 520 102.30 83.35 -30.52
N ILE A 521 101.83 83.92 -29.39
CA ILE A 521 102.10 85.30 -28.99
C ILE A 521 103.61 85.55 -28.78
N GLU A 522 104.34 84.58 -28.20
CA GLU A 522 105.80 84.70 -28.07
C GLU A 522 106.54 84.67 -29.41
N GLN A 523 106.08 83.87 -30.38
CA GLN A 523 106.74 83.74 -31.69
C GLN A 523 106.59 85.01 -32.53
N GLU A 524 105.41 85.65 -32.51
CA GLU A 524 105.17 86.91 -33.25
C GLU A 524 106.08 88.04 -32.75
N ARG A 525 106.26 88.14 -31.42
CA ARG A 525 107.14 89.15 -30.82
C ARG A 525 108.59 89.04 -31.31
N ARG A 526 109.15 87.83 -31.30
CA ARG A 526 110.56 87.59 -31.70
C ARG A 526 110.83 87.94 -33.16
N ARG A 527 109.87 87.68 -34.08
CA ARG A 527 109.99 88.09 -35.50
C ARG A 527 110.06 89.60 -35.66
N ARG A 528 109.23 90.34 -34.92
CA ARG A 528 109.14 91.81 -35.05
C ARG A 528 110.42 92.53 -34.62
N GLU A 529 111.15 91.97 -33.66
CA GLU A 529 112.46 92.49 -33.21
C GLU A 529 113.57 92.24 -34.25
N GLN A 530 113.50 91.14 -35.02
CA GLN A 530 114.47 90.81 -36.07
C GLN A 530 114.36 91.75 -37.29
N ASP A 531 113.15 91.99 -37.81
CA ASP A 531 112.92 92.86 -38.97
C ASP A 531 113.48 94.29 -38.77
N LEU A 532 113.40 94.81 -37.53
CA LEU A 532 113.87 96.15 -37.17
C LEU A 532 115.40 96.29 -37.29
N HIS A 533 116.15 95.28 -36.84
CA HIS A 533 117.61 95.26 -36.89
C HIS A 533 118.18 95.03 -38.29
N GLU A 534 117.39 94.55 -39.25
CA GLU A 534 117.79 94.52 -40.66
C GLU A 534 117.59 95.89 -41.33
N ALA A 535 116.45 96.54 -41.10
CA ALA A 535 116.14 97.85 -41.68
C ALA A 535 117.17 98.94 -41.29
N GLN A 536 117.64 98.94 -40.04
CA GLN A 536 118.67 99.86 -39.56
C GLN A 536 119.98 99.75 -40.36
N ARG A 537 120.55 98.54 -40.46
CA ARG A 537 121.82 98.29 -41.18
C ARG A 537 121.76 98.67 -42.65
N ASN A 538 120.62 98.39 -43.30
CA ASN A 538 120.43 98.73 -44.71
C ASN A 538 120.37 100.25 -44.95
N ALA A 539 119.78 101.03 -44.04
CA ALA A 539 119.75 102.48 -44.14
C ALA A 539 121.13 103.13 -43.90
N GLU A 540 121.90 102.64 -42.92
CA GLU A 540 123.26 103.13 -42.66
C GLU A 540 124.19 102.91 -43.86
N ALA A 541 124.08 101.76 -44.55
CA ALA A 541 124.83 101.48 -45.77
C ALA A 541 124.49 102.45 -46.92
N LEU A 542 123.22 102.83 -47.09
CA LEU A 542 122.80 103.82 -48.10
C LEU A 542 123.33 105.23 -47.81
N LEU A 543 123.45 105.60 -46.52
CA LEU A 543 124.08 106.85 -46.10
C LEU A 543 125.58 106.86 -46.39
N ALA A 544 126.29 105.78 -46.08
CA ALA A 544 127.72 105.65 -46.39
C ALA A 544 128.02 105.71 -47.90
N GLN A 545 127.09 105.24 -48.74
CA GLN A 545 127.17 105.39 -50.21
C GLN A 545 126.86 106.80 -50.72
N GLY A 546 126.51 107.75 -49.84
CA GLY A 546 126.16 109.12 -50.23
C GLY A 546 124.81 109.23 -50.95
N ARG A 547 123.87 108.32 -50.68
CA ARG A 547 122.51 108.26 -51.26
C ARG A 547 121.42 108.51 -50.20
N PRO A 548 121.40 109.68 -49.53
CA PRO A 548 120.55 109.92 -48.36
C PRO A 548 119.04 109.89 -48.66
N GLU A 549 118.62 110.20 -49.90
CA GLU A 549 117.21 110.19 -50.29
C GLU A 549 116.58 108.77 -50.17
N GLU A 550 117.34 107.73 -50.51
CA GLU A 550 116.88 106.33 -50.44
C GLU A 550 116.90 105.79 -49.00
N ALA A 551 117.88 106.20 -48.19
CA ALA A 551 117.97 105.83 -46.78
C ALA A 551 116.76 106.32 -45.96
N ILE A 552 116.25 107.51 -46.27
CA ILE A 552 115.04 108.09 -45.65
C ILE A 552 113.81 107.24 -45.99
N ALA A 553 113.63 106.89 -47.27
CA ALA A 553 112.46 106.17 -47.76
C ALA A 553 112.33 104.76 -47.15
N LEU A 554 113.45 104.05 -46.94
CA LEU A 554 113.47 102.72 -46.30
C LEU A 554 113.02 102.76 -44.84
N LEU A 555 113.38 103.82 -44.11
CA LEU A 555 113.13 103.95 -42.67
C LEU A 555 111.73 104.47 -42.33
N GLU A 556 111.23 105.49 -43.04
CA GLU A 556 109.95 106.14 -42.71
C GLU A 556 108.74 105.21 -42.94
N GLY A 557 108.82 104.24 -43.87
CA GLY A 557 107.67 103.41 -44.28
C GLY A 557 107.21 102.32 -43.31
N ARG A 558 108.11 101.72 -42.51
CA ARG A 558 107.76 100.56 -41.63
C ARG A 558 108.13 100.75 -40.15
N PHE A 559 109.12 101.60 -39.85
CA PHE A 559 109.68 101.73 -38.50
C PHE A 559 109.85 103.19 -38.01
N GLY A 560 109.28 104.18 -38.71
CA GLY A 560 109.44 105.60 -38.36
C GLY A 560 108.97 106.01 -36.95
N GLY A 561 108.18 105.17 -36.27
CA GLY A 561 107.83 105.33 -34.86
C GLY A 561 108.97 105.03 -33.88
N GLU A 562 109.94 104.19 -34.24
CA GLU A 562 110.99 103.70 -33.33
C GLU A 562 112.03 104.79 -33.03
N PRO A 563 112.47 104.95 -31.77
CA PRO A 563 113.30 106.09 -31.37
C PRO A 563 114.66 106.13 -32.08
N VAL A 564 115.32 104.99 -32.23
CA VAL A 564 116.63 104.85 -32.91
C VAL A 564 116.54 105.19 -34.41
N VAL A 565 115.39 104.95 -35.03
CA VAL A 565 115.18 105.16 -36.47
C VAL A 565 115.07 106.65 -36.82
N ARG A 566 114.50 107.47 -35.93
CA ARG A 566 114.29 108.92 -36.17
C ARG A 566 115.61 109.70 -36.31
N GLU A 567 116.63 109.33 -35.55
CA GLU A 567 117.91 110.06 -35.53
C GLU A 567 118.72 109.85 -36.83
N LEU A 568 118.67 108.64 -37.41
CA LEU A 568 119.24 108.34 -38.73
C LEU A 568 118.58 109.17 -39.84
N ILE A 569 117.26 109.29 -39.84
CA ILE A 569 116.50 110.11 -40.80
C ILE A 569 116.89 111.59 -40.70
N ALA A 570 117.09 112.12 -39.49
CA ALA A 570 117.51 113.51 -39.28
C ALA A 570 118.92 113.77 -39.86
N ARG A 571 119.88 112.87 -39.62
CA ARG A 571 121.24 112.97 -40.17
C ARG A 571 121.24 112.91 -41.70
N ALA A 572 120.45 112.02 -42.29
CA ALA A 572 120.30 111.88 -43.75
C ALA A 572 119.88 113.19 -44.45
N ARG A 573 118.91 113.91 -43.88
CA ARG A 573 118.38 115.15 -44.47
C ARG A 573 119.41 116.30 -44.50
N GLY A 574 120.34 116.33 -43.54
CA GLY A 574 121.36 117.39 -43.44
C GLY A 574 122.44 117.37 -44.53
N ASP A 575 122.89 116.19 -44.96
CA ASP A 575 123.96 116.08 -45.96
C ASP A 575 123.48 116.34 -47.40
N LEU A 576 122.19 116.12 -47.66
CA LEU A 576 121.58 116.37 -48.96
C LEU A 576 121.57 117.86 -49.34
N ASP A 577 121.15 118.74 -48.42
CA ASP A 577 121.05 120.19 -48.71
C ASP A 577 122.43 120.84 -48.85
N ARG A 578 123.43 120.36 -48.09
CA ARG A 578 124.82 120.81 -48.16
C ARG A 578 125.37 120.71 -49.60
N ARG A 579 125.22 119.54 -50.23
CA ARG A 579 125.66 119.28 -51.62
C ARG A 579 124.93 120.13 -52.67
N ARG A 580 123.65 120.44 -52.44
CA ARG A 580 122.86 121.25 -53.38
C ARG A 580 123.38 122.69 -53.46
N ARG A 581 123.92 123.25 -52.37
CA ARG A 581 124.44 124.63 -52.31
C ARG A 581 125.66 124.86 -53.22
N GLU A 582 126.59 123.92 -53.28
CA GLU A 582 127.84 124.07 -54.05
C GLU A 582 127.56 124.11 -55.56
N ASN A 583 126.61 123.28 -56.02
CA ASN A 583 126.16 123.27 -57.42
C ASN A 583 125.44 124.56 -57.82
N ASP A 584 124.54 125.09 -56.97
CA ASP A 584 123.87 126.37 -57.19
C ASP A 584 124.89 127.52 -57.37
N ARG A 585 125.92 127.57 -56.50
CA ARG A 585 126.99 128.59 -56.52
C ARG A 585 127.82 128.54 -57.81
N ALA A 586 128.25 127.34 -58.21
CA ALA A 586 129.03 127.15 -59.44
C ALA A 586 128.22 127.55 -60.69
N ARG A 587 126.90 127.33 -60.68
CA ARG A 587 126.03 127.68 -61.80
C ARG A 587 125.85 129.19 -61.96
N LEU A 588 125.70 129.94 -60.87
CA LEU A 588 125.59 131.41 -60.90
C LEU A 588 126.81 132.07 -61.56
N LEU A 589 128.02 131.66 -61.18
CA LEU A 589 129.27 132.18 -61.76
C LEU A 589 129.39 131.90 -63.27
N ALA A 590 128.93 130.72 -63.71
CA ALA A 590 128.93 130.36 -65.13
C ALA A 590 127.92 131.18 -65.96
N ILE A 591 126.78 131.57 -65.39
CA ILE A 591 125.77 132.40 -66.08
C ILE A 591 126.30 133.83 -66.29
N GLU A 592 126.97 134.40 -65.29
CA GLU A 592 127.59 135.74 -65.39
C GLU A 592 128.54 135.84 -66.59
N GLN A 593 129.46 134.88 -66.71
CA GLN A 593 130.43 134.82 -67.80
C GLN A 593 129.77 134.62 -69.19
N GLN A 594 128.62 133.94 -69.26
CA GLN A 594 127.86 133.78 -70.50
C GLN A 594 127.08 135.05 -70.89
N VAL A 595 126.55 135.80 -69.92
CA VAL A 595 125.83 137.06 -70.15
C VAL A 595 126.77 138.18 -70.61
N GLU A 596 128.05 138.13 -70.24
CA GLU A 596 129.09 139.03 -70.72
C GLU A 596 129.37 138.88 -72.24
N SER A 597 129.13 137.69 -72.82
CA SER A 597 129.37 137.37 -74.24
C SER A 597 128.32 137.86 -75.26
N ALA A 598 127.33 138.64 -74.81
CA ALA A 598 126.25 139.25 -75.63
C ALA A 598 125.37 138.28 -76.48
N PRO A 599 124.72 137.26 -75.88
CA PRO A 599 123.86 136.31 -76.59
C PRO A 599 122.46 136.85 -76.99
N PRO A 600 121.65 136.11 -77.80
CA PRO A 600 120.34 136.56 -78.27
C PRO A 600 119.27 136.78 -77.19
N LYS A 601 118.32 137.70 -77.45
CA LYS A 601 117.30 138.18 -76.48
C LYS A 601 116.50 137.10 -75.75
N ARG A 602 116.16 135.96 -76.39
CA ARG A 602 115.47 134.85 -75.71
C ARG A 602 116.39 134.18 -74.68
N LYS A 603 117.67 134.00 -75.01
CA LYS A 603 118.67 133.40 -74.13
C LYS A 603 119.04 134.33 -72.98
N VAL A 604 119.11 135.65 -73.24
CA VAL A 604 119.27 136.67 -72.20
C VAL A 604 118.14 136.56 -71.16
N ARG A 605 116.88 136.65 -71.57
CA ARG A 605 115.69 136.49 -70.69
C ARG A 605 115.64 135.17 -69.91
N GLU A 606 116.22 134.11 -70.46
CA GLU A 606 116.27 132.77 -69.86
C GLU A 606 117.39 132.68 -68.81
N LEU A 607 118.59 133.19 -69.11
CA LEU A 607 119.72 133.31 -68.18
C LEU A 607 119.41 134.25 -67.01
N ASP A 608 118.55 135.27 -67.22
CA ASP A 608 118.00 136.10 -66.15
C ASP A 608 117.28 135.29 -65.07
N ALA A 609 116.24 134.58 -65.52
CA ALA A 609 115.31 133.88 -64.66
C ALA A 609 115.99 132.67 -64.03
N GLU A 610 117.01 132.11 -64.70
CA GLU A 610 117.91 131.13 -64.12
C GLU A 610 118.73 131.73 -62.96
N ALA A 611 119.38 132.88 -63.14
CA ALA A 611 120.19 133.51 -62.08
C ALA A 611 119.34 134.04 -60.91
N GLN A 612 118.27 134.79 -61.19
CA GLN A 612 117.30 135.22 -60.18
C GLN A 612 116.66 134.01 -59.48
N GLY A 613 116.32 132.96 -60.21
CA GLY A 613 115.74 131.74 -59.67
C GLY A 613 116.69 130.95 -58.76
N ILE A 614 118.00 130.95 -59.03
CA ILE A 614 118.99 130.34 -58.13
C ILE A 614 119.12 131.15 -56.83
N ALA A 615 119.21 132.49 -56.92
CA ALA A 615 119.27 133.33 -55.72
C ALA A 615 117.97 133.28 -54.89
N ALA A 616 116.81 133.28 -55.54
CA ALA A 616 115.50 133.18 -54.87
C ALA A 616 115.29 131.85 -54.15
N ARG A 617 115.96 130.77 -54.55
CA ARG A 617 115.99 129.49 -53.80
C ARG A 617 116.79 129.56 -52.50
N ARG A 618 117.71 130.52 -52.36
CA ARG A 618 118.53 130.71 -51.15
C ARG A 618 118.54 132.19 -50.70
N PRO A 619 117.39 132.76 -50.27
CA PRO A 619 117.23 134.20 -50.02
C PRO A 619 117.94 134.72 -48.75
N ARG A 620 118.81 133.91 -48.14
CA ARG A 620 119.70 134.28 -47.02
C ARG A 620 121.18 134.11 -47.37
N ASP A 621 121.49 133.82 -48.63
CA ASP A 621 122.85 133.57 -49.12
C ASP A 621 123.35 134.81 -49.88
N GLU A 622 123.98 135.73 -49.15
CA GLU A 622 124.31 137.09 -49.65
C GLU A 622 125.20 137.06 -50.90
N GLU A 623 126.11 136.08 -51.00
CA GLU A 623 126.96 135.88 -52.18
C GLU A 623 126.14 135.59 -53.45
N PHE A 624 125.05 134.82 -53.32
CA PHE A 624 124.20 134.44 -54.45
C PHE A 624 123.35 135.62 -54.91
N ALA A 625 122.84 136.40 -53.96
CA ALA A 625 122.10 137.63 -54.24
C ALA A 625 122.97 138.66 -54.98
N GLN A 626 124.25 138.81 -54.59
CA GLN A 626 125.19 139.69 -55.28
C GLN A 626 125.41 139.25 -56.74
N ILE A 627 125.76 137.99 -57.01
CA ILE A 627 126.02 137.50 -58.39
C ILE A 627 124.74 137.62 -59.24
N ALA A 628 123.58 137.20 -58.72
CA ALA A 628 122.32 137.29 -59.45
C ALA A 628 121.87 138.74 -59.71
N SER A 629 122.26 139.71 -58.89
CA SER A 629 121.97 141.14 -59.15
C SER A 629 122.75 141.68 -60.36
N ARG A 630 124.04 141.29 -60.51
CA ARG A 630 124.88 141.68 -61.65
C ARG A 630 124.36 141.10 -62.97
N ILE A 631 123.83 139.87 -62.92
CA ILE A 631 123.17 139.22 -64.06
C ILE A 631 121.81 139.86 -64.37
N HIS A 632 120.98 140.13 -63.37
CA HIS A 632 119.60 140.61 -63.55
C HIS A 632 119.51 142.02 -64.11
N ALA A 633 120.49 142.87 -63.81
CA ALA A 633 120.69 144.17 -64.45
C ALA A 633 120.82 144.10 -65.99
N ARG A 634 120.85 142.90 -66.58
CA ARG A 634 120.94 142.65 -68.03
C ARG A 634 119.64 142.12 -68.72
N ALA A 635 118.56 141.62 -68.06
CA ALA A 635 117.76 140.51 -68.71
C ALA A 635 116.17 140.23 -68.65
N VAL A 636 115.45 139.82 -67.56
CA VAL A 636 113.92 139.76 -67.21
C VAL A 636 112.74 138.83 -67.92
N SER A 637 112.10 137.67 -67.39
CA SER A 637 110.65 136.95 -67.62
C SER A 637 110.19 135.38 -67.20
N VAL A 638 108.90 134.78 -67.32
CA VAL A 638 108.35 133.25 -67.16
C VAL A 638 106.75 132.77 -66.98
N LEU A 639 106.22 131.43 -66.83
CA LEU A 639 104.72 130.82 -66.84
C LEU A 639 104.30 129.19 -66.55
N GLU A 640 103.00 128.65 -66.26
CA GLU A 640 102.46 127.16 -65.93
C GLU A 640 100.86 126.61 -65.99
N ALA A 641 100.36 125.26 -65.91
CA ALA A 641 98.93 124.60 -65.56
C ALA A 641 98.40 122.99 -65.77
N PRO A 642 97.38 122.26 -65.04
CA PRO A 642 96.78 120.78 -65.19
C PRO A 642 95.29 120.16 -64.66
N ALA A 643 94.66 118.91 -64.99
CA ALA A 643 93.40 118.11 -64.34
C ALA A 643 92.72 116.65 -64.86
N ALA A 644 91.86 115.74 -64.15
CA ALA A 644 90.95 114.47 -64.59
C ALA A 644 90.02 113.47 -63.59
N LYS A 645 88.96 112.55 -63.95
CA LYS A 645 88.11 111.43 -63.12
C LYS A 645 86.84 110.47 -63.68
N LYS A 646 86.45 109.12 -63.28
CA LYS A 646 85.07 108.29 -63.43
C LYS A 646 84.76 106.68 -62.99
N PRO A 647 83.49 106.01 -62.82
CA PRO A 647 83.10 104.52 -62.40
C PRO A 647 81.68 103.67 -62.76
N ILE A 648 81.36 102.33 -62.34
CA ILE A 648 80.05 101.42 -62.00
C ILE A 648 79.53 99.92 -62.58
N PRO A 649 78.69 98.96 -61.91
CA PRO A 649 78.23 97.47 -62.28
C PRO A 649 76.83 96.65 -61.81
N TRP A 650 76.38 95.37 -62.26
CA TRP A 650 75.19 94.37 -61.80
C TRP A 650 75.01 92.89 -62.53
N LYS A 651 74.09 91.79 -62.47
CA LYS A 651 73.17 90.85 -61.57
C LYS A 651 72.26 89.64 -62.27
N LEU A 652 71.92 88.35 -61.76
CA LEU A 652 70.79 87.31 -62.22
C LEU A 652 70.38 85.91 -61.42
N VAL A 653 69.52 84.88 -61.90
CA VAL A 653 68.86 83.61 -61.20
C VAL A 653 68.22 82.32 -62.03
N GLY A 654 67.61 81.16 -61.48
CA GLY A 654 67.09 79.84 -62.17
C GLY A 654 65.93 78.81 -61.58
N ILE A 655 65.64 77.52 -62.10
CA ILE A 655 64.42 76.50 -61.96
C ILE A 655 64.76 74.89 -62.06
N GLY A 656 64.05 73.67 -61.97
CA GLY A 656 62.68 72.88 -61.84
C GLY A 656 62.81 71.26 -62.01
N ALA A 657 61.94 70.15 -62.10
CA ALA A 657 60.54 69.49 -61.95
C ALA A 657 60.54 67.87 -62.25
N ALA A 658 59.61 66.81 -62.28
CA ALA A 658 58.23 66.24 -61.84
C ALA A 658 57.91 64.66 -62.20
N VAL A 659 56.82 63.88 -61.78
CA VAL A 659 56.49 62.36 -62.08
C VAL A 659 55.01 61.72 -61.84
N ALA A 660 54.68 60.38 -62.07
CA ALA A 660 53.33 59.58 -61.99
C ALA A 660 53.42 58.01 -61.55
N ALA A 661 52.49 56.95 -61.48
CA ALA A 661 51.07 56.44 -61.83
C ALA A 661 50.52 55.27 -60.82
N LEU A 662 49.56 54.25 -60.88
CA LEU A 662 48.59 53.47 -61.81
C LEU A 662 47.32 52.71 -61.10
N VAL A 663 46.73 51.50 -61.47
CA VAL A 663 45.29 50.98 -61.21
C VAL A 663 45.00 49.45 -60.97
N ALA A 664 44.09 49.01 -60.05
CA ALA A 664 42.63 48.68 -60.29
C ALA A 664 41.65 48.61 -59.04
N ALA A 665 40.48 47.91 -59.15
CA ALA A 665 39.28 47.89 -58.25
C ALA A 665 38.68 46.45 -58.08
N LEU A 666 37.51 46.08 -57.48
CA LEU A 666 36.23 46.64 -56.94
C LEU A 666 35.67 45.64 -55.84
N VAL A 667 34.59 45.64 -55.01
CA VAL A 667 33.21 46.22 -54.76
C VAL A 667 32.07 45.75 -55.72
N LEU A 668 30.75 45.55 -55.43
CA LEU A 668 29.78 45.75 -54.30
C LEU A 668 28.78 44.52 -54.20
N VAL A 669 27.93 44.17 -53.19
CA VAL A 669 27.38 44.71 -51.89
C VAL A 669 26.06 45.54 -51.97
N PRO A 670 24.97 45.37 -51.14
CA PRO A 670 24.39 44.24 -50.34
C PRO A 670 22.80 44.11 -50.33
N LYS A 671 22.23 43.29 -49.40
CA LYS A 671 20.88 43.38 -48.70
C LYS A 671 19.50 42.99 -49.35
N LEU A 672 18.79 42.08 -48.64
CA LEU A 672 17.34 42.07 -48.21
C LEU A 672 16.12 41.63 -49.09
N PHE A 673 15.22 40.85 -48.43
CA PHE A 673 13.72 40.83 -48.44
C PHE A 673 12.83 39.77 -49.18
N HIS A 674 12.03 39.04 -48.37
CA HIS A 674 10.57 38.68 -48.47
C HIS A 674 9.95 37.50 -49.30
N LYS A 675 9.06 36.75 -48.58
CA LYS A 675 7.74 36.11 -48.94
C LYS A 675 7.57 34.72 -49.65
N LYS A 676 7.11 33.74 -48.83
CA LYS A 676 5.93 32.79 -48.95
C LYS A 676 5.52 32.07 -50.27
N VAL A 677 5.44 30.70 -50.20
CA VAL A 677 4.30 29.79 -50.63
C VAL A 677 4.07 29.62 -52.18
N PRO A 678 3.49 28.53 -52.78
CA PRO A 678 2.86 27.26 -52.28
C PRO A 678 3.30 25.88 -52.91
N ALA A 679 2.88 24.78 -52.23
CA ALA A 679 2.23 23.51 -52.66
C ALA A 679 2.62 22.59 -53.87
N GLU A 680 2.33 21.28 -53.68
CA GLU A 680 2.02 20.18 -54.64
C GLU A 680 3.08 19.64 -55.64
N SER A 681 3.02 18.39 -56.16
CA SER A 681 2.44 17.10 -55.66
C SER A 681 2.94 15.90 -56.51
N ARG A 682 2.92 14.66 -55.94
CA ARG A 682 2.64 13.34 -56.57
C ARG A 682 3.26 12.18 -55.75
N ASN A 683 2.79 10.93 -55.76
CA ASN A 683 1.45 10.30 -55.61
C ASN A 683 1.64 8.79 -55.92
N MET A 684 1.28 7.88 -54.99
CA MET A 684 1.07 6.46 -55.30
C MET A 684 -0.15 5.89 -54.57
N LYS A 685 -1.26 5.74 -55.31
CA LYS A 685 -2.37 4.76 -55.13
C LYS A 685 -2.92 4.56 -53.70
N THR A 686 -4.06 5.19 -53.43
CA THR A 686 -4.83 5.06 -52.17
C THR A 686 -6.00 4.09 -52.31
N ALA A 687 -6.34 3.36 -51.24
CA ALA A 687 -7.59 2.59 -51.10
C ALA A 687 -8.64 3.38 -50.30
N VAL A 688 -9.92 3.03 -50.43
CA VAL A 688 -11.05 3.73 -49.81
C VAL A 688 -11.62 2.89 -48.67
N SER A 689 -11.56 3.41 -47.44
CA SER A 689 -12.12 2.76 -46.25
C SER A 689 -13.65 2.87 -46.22
N VAL A 690 -14.34 1.74 -46.28
CA VAL A 690 -15.82 1.66 -46.23
C VAL A 690 -16.27 1.09 -44.88
N GLU A 691 -17.18 1.79 -44.19
CA GLU A 691 -17.79 1.33 -42.92
C GLU A 691 -19.10 0.58 -43.18
N ILE A 692 -19.32 -0.55 -42.49
CA ILE A 692 -20.49 -1.40 -42.67
C ILE A 692 -21.20 -1.60 -41.32
N ARG A 693 -22.51 -1.41 -41.30
CA ARG A 693 -23.36 -1.47 -40.11
C ARG A 693 -24.53 -2.42 -40.37
N THR A 694 -25.05 -3.04 -39.31
CA THR A 694 -26.25 -3.88 -39.40
C THR A 694 -27.24 -3.57 -38.31
N ASP A 695 -28.50 -3.77 -38.62
CA ASP A 695 -29.60 -3.70 -37.65
C ASP A 695 -30.36 -5.05 -37.63
N PRO A 696 -30.33 -5.81 -36.52
CA PRO A 696 -29.57 -5.54 -35.29
C PRO A 696 -28.04 -5.71 -35.44
N LEU A 697 -27.31 -5.22 -34.44
CA LEU A 697 -25.85 -5.31 -34.35
C LEU A 697 -25.34 -6.72 -34.02
N GLY A 698 -24.08 -7.00 -34.39
CA GLY A 698 -23.39 -8.26 -34.11
C GLY A 698 -23.46 -9.30 -35.23
N ALA A 699 -23.96 -8.92 -36.41
CA ALA A 699 -23.97 -9.78 -37.59
C ALA A 699 -22.56 -9.98 -38.16
N SER A 700 -22.30 -11.18 -38.69
CA SER A 700 -21.09 -11.45 -39.47
C SER A 700 -21.28 -10.93 -40.89
N VAL A 701 -20.33 -10.13 -41.36
CA VAL A 701 -20.37 -9.48 -42.67
C VAL A 701 -19.22 -9.99 -43.53
N ARG A 702 -19.48 -10.22 -44.82
CA ARG A 702 -18.50 -10.64 -45.84
C ARG A 702 -18.54 -9.72 -47.06
N VAL A 703 -17.36 -9.39 -47.60
CA VAL A 703 -17.16 -8.60 -48.81
C VAL A 703 -15.97 -9.17 -49.59
N GLY A 704 -16.25 -9.96 -50.62
CA GLY A 704 -15.23 -10.80 -51.26
C GLY A 704 -14.56 -11.73 -50.24
N ASP A 705 -13.23 -11.82 -50.30
CA ASP A 705 -12.42 -12.68 -49.40
C ASP A 705 -12.29 -12.14 -47.96
N ARG A 706 -12.93 -11.02 -47.63
CA ARG A 706 -12.77 -10.32 -46.34
C ARG A 706 -14.04 -10.40 -45.49
N SER A 707 -13.86 -10.61 -44.18
CA SER A 707 -14.95 -10.73 -43.23
C SER A 707 -14.72 -9.91 -41.95
N CYS A 708 -15.83 -9.48 -41.33
CA CYS A 708 -15.86 -8.65 -40.13
C CYS A 708 -17.14 -8.93 -39.31
N VAL A 709 -17.31 -8.23 -38.18
CA VAL A 709 -18.53 -8.23 -37.35
C VAL A 709 -18.87 -6.79 -36.96
N THR A 710 -20.15 -6.43 -36.95
CA THR A 710 -20.62 -5.08 -36.60
C THR A 710 -20.69 -4.85 -35.08
N PRO A 711 -20.58 -3.61 -34.56
CA PRO A 711 -20.51 -2.32 -35.27
C PRO A 711 -19.15 -1.97 -35.88
N ASN A 712 -18.04 -2.56 -35.41
CA ASN A 712 -16.69 -2.09 -35.72
C ASN A 712 -16.15 -2.58 -37.08
N CYS A 713 -17.01 -2.75 -38.09
CA CYS A 713 -16.57 -3.19 -39.41
C CYS A 713 -16.17 -2.02 -40.31
N ARG A 714 -14.89 -1.97 -40.68
CA ARG A 714 -14.36 -1.14 -41.78
C ARG A 714 -13.48 -1.99 -42.69
N ILE A 715 -13.57 -1.78 -44.00
CA ILE A 715 -12.82 -2.54 -45.02
C ILE A 715 -12.30 -1.58 -46.10
N ASP A 716 -10.99 -1.62 -46.36
CA ASP A 716 -10.33 -0.77 -47.37
C ASP A 716 -10.45 -1.37 -48.78
N LEU A 717 -11.40 -0.88 -49.56
CA LEU A 717 -11.71 -1.37 -50.90
C LEU A 717 -11.03 -0.49 -51.97
N ALA A 718 -10.72 -1.09 -53.12
CA ALA A 718 -10.32 -0.32 -54.29
C ALA A 718 -11.58 0.23 -55.00
N PRO A 719 -11.47 1.22 -55.89
CA PRO A 719 -12.60 1.61 -56.74
C PRO A 719 -13.11 0.42 -57.58
N GLY A 720 -14.40 0.11 -57.50
CA GLY A 720 -15.00 -1.10 -58.05
C GLY A 720 -16.38 -1.42 -57.45
N GLN A 721 -17.02 -2.48 -57.94
CA GLN A 721 -18.29 -2.99 -57.39
C GLN A 721 -18.07 -4.22 -56.51
N TYR A 722 -18.73 -4.25 -55.36
CA TYR A 722 -18.62 -5.31 -54.35
C TYR A 722 -20.00 -5.73 -53.85
N GLN A 723 -20.21 -7.03 -53.65
CA GLN A 723 -21.39 -7.53 -52.94
C GLN A 723 -21.05 -7.69 -51.46
N VAL A 724 -21.86 -7.07 -50.61
CA VAL A 724 -21.82 -7.19 -49.14
C VAL A 724 -22.91 -8.17 -48.72
N GLN A 725 -22.56 -9.16 -47.90
CA GLN A 725 -23.50 -10.12 -47.31
C GLN A 725 -23.40 -10.08 -45.78
N ALA A 726 -24.53 -10.04 -45.09
CA ALA A 726 -24.63 -10.02 -43.63
C ALA A 726 -25.46 -11.21 -43.12
N GLU A 727 -24.99 -11.87 -42.07
CA GLU A 727 -25.61 -13.07 -41.47
C GLU A 727 -25.67 -12.95 -39.94
N LEU A 728 -26.85 -13.24 -39.36
CA LEU A 728 -27.07 -13.30 -37.92
C LEU A 728 -28.04 -14.43 -37.58
N LYS A 729 -27.74 -15.20 -36.53
CA LYS A 729 -28.55 -16.36 -36.12
C LYS A 729 -29.96 -15.93 -35.70
N GLY A 730 -30.99 -16.46 -36.37
CA GLY A 730 -32.40 -16.14 -36.15
C GLY A 730 -32.99 -15.15 -37.16
N PHE A 731 -32.17 -14.61 -38.06
CA PHE A 731 -32.57 -13.64 -39.08
C PHE A 731 -32.20 -14.13 -40.49
N GLU A 732 -32.91 -13.64 -41.50
CA GLU A 732 -32.60 -13.87 -42.92
C GLU A 732 -31.33 -13.11 -43.35
N PRO A 733 -30.49 -13.70 -44.21
CA PRO A 733 -29.22 -13.09 -44.63
C PRO A 733 -29.42 -11.94 -45.62
N ALA A 734 -29.08 -10.72 -45.21
CA ALA A 734 -29.17 -9.54 -46.07
C ALA A 734 -28.00 -9.47 -47.07
N ARG A 735 -28.27 -9.04 -48.31
CA ARG A 735 -27.25 -8.80 -49.36
C ARG A 735 -27.45 -7.45 -50.02
N LYS A 736 -26.36 -6.71 -50.25
CA LYS A 736 -26.39 -5.35 -50.82
C LYS A 736 -25.17 -5.13 -51.71
N THR A 737 -25.37 -4.69 -52.94
CA THR A 737 -24.26 -4.33 -53.85
C THR A 737 -23.86 -2.87 -53.62
N VAL A 738 -22.56 -2.62 -53.52
CA VAL A 738 -21.96 -1.32 -53.23
C VAL A 738 -20.97 -0.98 -54.33
N THR A 739 -21.05 0.23 -54.87
CA THR A 739 -20.04 0.77 -55.80
C THR A 739 -19.13 1.71 -55.02
N VAL A 740 -17.83 1.43 -55.04
CA VAL A 740 -16.78 2.29 -54.48
C VAL A 740 -16.21 3.11 -55.63
N ASP A 741 -16.33 4.43 -55.56
CA ASP A 741 -15.78 5.34 -56.56
C ASP A 741 -14.37 5.84 -56.19
N ALA A 742 -13.70 6.52 -57.14
CA ALA A 742 -12.38 7.10 -56.95
C ALA A 742 -12.40 8.53 -56.37
N SER A 743 -13.58 9.07 -56.04
CA SER A 743 -13.79 10.44 -55.54
C SER A 743 -13.80 10.54 -54.01
N GLY A 744 -13.78 9.41 -53.30
CA GLY A 744 -13.36 9.35 -51.89
C GLY A 744 -14.39 9.79 -50.85
N SER A 745 -15.69 9.73 -51.16
CA SER A 745 -16.76 9.90 -50.16
C SER A 745 -17.06 8.57 -49.45
N PRO A 746 -16.82 8.44 -48.13
CA PRO A 746 -17.05 7.19 -47.39
C PRO A 746 -18.54 7.00 -47.07
N ASN A 747 -19.31 6.56 -48.06
CA ASN A 747 -20.71 6.17 -47.87
C ASN A 747 -20.78 4.92 -46.99
N GLY A 748 -21.32 5.07 -45.78
CA GLY A 748 -21.58 3.95 -44.87
C GLY A 748 -22.62 2.98 -45.45
N VAL A 749 -22.43 1.68 -45.20
CA VAL A 749 -23.28 0.62 -45.76
C VAL A 749 -24.12 -0.02 -44.66
N ASP A 750 -25.35 0.45 -44.50
CA ASP A 750 -26.30 -0.16 -43.56
C ASP A 750 -27.03 -1.36 -44.20
N LEU A 751 -27.18 -2.47 -43.47
CA LEU A 751 -28.04 -3.62 -43.82
C LEU A 751 -28.95 -4.01 -42.64
N THR A 752 -30.26 -3.94 -42.84
CA THR A 752 -31.26 -4.45 -41.89
C THR A 752 -31.54 -5.94 -42.16
N LEU A 753 -31.67 -6.73 -41.10
CA LEU A 753 -31.87 -8.18 -41.13
C LEU A 753 -33.30 -8.50 -40.65
N ALA A 754 -34.04 -9.35 -41.37
CA ALA A 754 -35.43 -9.68 -41.04
C ALA A 754 -35.52 -10.95 -40.15
N PRO A 755 -36.28 -10.96 -39.04
CA PRO A 755 -36.42 -12.15 -38.20
C PRO A 755 -37.31 -13.22 -38.87
N VAL A 756 -36.91 -14.49 -38.77
CA VAL A 756 -37.65 -15.60 -39.39
C VAL A 756 -38.91 -15.95 -38.57
N LEU A 757 -40.10 -15.84 -39.18
CA LEU A 757 -41.38 -16.17 -38.55
C LEU A 757 -41.79 -17.64 -38.78
N PRO A 758 -42.29 -18.36 -37.76
CA PRO A 758 -42.86 -19.70 -37.93
C PRO A 758 -44.30 -19.67 -38.49
N PRO A 759 -44.72 -20.70 -39.25
CA PRO A 759 -46.08 -20.78 -39.80
C PRO A 759 -47.14 -21.22 -38.76
N PRO A 760 -48.42 -20.85 -38.94
CA PRO A 760 -49.50 -21.20 -38.01
C PRO A 760 -49.99 -22.66 -38.18
N PRO A 761 -50.41 -23.34 -37.09
CA PRO A 761 -51.02 -24.67 -37.14
C PRO A 761 -52.50 -24.64 -37.54
N ALA A 762 -53.03 -25.80 -37.94
CA ALA A 762 -54.43 -25.99 -38.36
C ALA A 762 -55.42 -26.09 -37.17
N SER A 763 -56.70 -25.79 -37.44
CA SER A 763 -57.78 -25.69 -36.45
C SER A 763 -57.99 -26.98 -35.64
N GLY A 764 -57.94 -26.88 -34.30
CA GLY A 764 -58.28 -27.96 -33.38
C GLY A 764 -59.76 -28.00 -33.01
N ALA A 765 -60.24 -29.18 -32.59
CA ALA A 765 -61.55 -29.31 -31.94
C ALA A 765 -61.58 -28.57 -30.59
N THR A 766 -62.76 -28.16 -30.13
CA THR A 766 -62.90 -27.28 -28.95
C THR A 766 -63.70 -27.91 -27.81
N GLY A 767 -63.40 -27.51 -26.57
CA GLY A 767 -64.20 -27.78 -25.37
C GLY A 767 -64.59 -26.49 -24.65
N LYS A 768 -65.44 -26.61 -23.61
CA LYS A 768 -65.90 -25.50 -22.78
C LYS A 768 -65.10 -25.40 -21.48
N LEU A 769 -64.81 -24.16 -21.07
CA LEU A 769 -64.21 -23.84 -19.78
C LEU A 769 -65.08 -22.84 -19.02
N ALA A 770 -65.54 -23.23 -17.83
CA ALA A 770 -66.14 -22.32 -16.86
C ALA A 770 -65.07 -21.79 -15.89
N VAL A 771 -64.77 -20.49 -15.98
CA VAL A 771 -63.85 -19.78 -15.08
C VAL A 771 -64.66 -19.12 -13.97
N LEU A 772 -64.42 -19.51 -12.72
CA LEU A 772 -64.99 -18.90 -11.52
C LEU A 772 -63.93 -18.02 -10.85
N ALA A 773 -64.15 -16.71 -10.78
CA ALA A 773 -63.26 -15.78 -10.08
C ALA A 773 -63.87 -15.22 -8.77
N GLY A 774 -65.08 -15.68 -8.40
CA GLY A 774 -65.81 -15.25 -7.20
C GLY A 774 -66.25 -13.78 -7.18
N GLN A 775 -65.89 -12.99 -8.20
CA GLN A 775 -66.17 -11.56 -8.31
C GLN A 775 -66.42 -11.15 -9.75
N ALA A 776 -67.27 -10.15 -9.94
CA ALA A 776 -67.52 -9.52 -11.25
C ALA A 776 -66.33 -8.66 -11.73
N GLY A 777 -66.25 -8.47 -13.04
CA GLY A 777 -65.31 -7.55 -13.71
C GLY A 777 -63.86 -8.03 -13.77
N VAL A 778 -63.58 -9.28 -13.40
CA VAL A 778 -62.24 -9.88 -13.42
C VAL A 778 -61.88 -10.22 -14.86
N LEU A 779 -60.77 -9.69 -15.38
CA LEU A 779 -60.28 -10.03 -16.71
C LEU A 779 -59.76 -11.48 -16.70
N VAL A 780 -60.22 -12.28 -17.65
CA VAL A 780 -59.67 -13.61 -17.91
C VAL A 780 -58.70 -13.52 -19.08
N VAL A 781 -57.53 -14.10 -18.94
CA VAL A 781 -56.45 -14.17 -19.93
C VAL A 781 -56.18 -15.66 -20.16
N VAL A 782 -56.08 -16.09 -21.41
CA VAL A 782 -55.82 -17.50 -21.78
C VAL A 782 -54.68 -17.56 -22.78
N ASP A 783 -53.64 -18.33 -22.48
CA ASP A 783 -52.39 -18.43 -23.24
C ASP A 783 -51.77 -17.04 -23.52
N GLY A 784 -51.76 -16.17 -22.50
CA GLY A 784 -51.31 -14.77 -22.61
C GLY A 784 -52.25 -13.84 -23.38
N THR A 785 -53.30 -14.35 -24.03
CA THR A 785 -54.27 -13.55 -24.79
C THR A 785 -55.42 -13.12 -23.87
N ALA A 786 -55.61 -11.82 -23.69
CA ALA A 786 -56.74 -11.28 -22.96
C ALA A 786 -58.07 -11.68 -23.62
N ARG A 787 -59.00 -12.20 -22.82
CA ARG A 787 -60.37 -12.55 -23.21
C ARG A 787 -61.33 -11.54 -22.56
N GLU A 788 -62.53 -11.98 -22.23
CA GLU A 788 -63.56 -11.14 -21.61
C GLU A 788 -63.39 -11.01 -20.09
N ARG A 789 -64.26 -10.22 -19.46
CA ARG A 789 -64.34 -10.07 -18.01
C ARG A 789 -65.48 -10.92 -17.45
N THR A 790 -65.33 -11.42 -16.21
CA THR A 790 -66.39 -12.14 -15.51
C THR A 790 -67.67 -11.31 -15.35
N GLY A 791 -68.82 -11.98 -15.51
CA GLY A 791 -70.14 -11.39 -15.35
C GLY A 791 -70.48 -11.05 -13.90
N ALA A 792 -71.69 -10.53 -13.67
CA ALA A 792 -72.16 -10.10 -12.35
C ALA A 792 -72.15 -11.22 -11.29
N ASP A 793 -72.24 -12.49 -11.71
CA ASP A 793 -72.17 -13.69 -10.86
C ASP A 793 -70.72 -14.18 -10.60
N GLY A 794 -69.73 -13.47 -11.12
CA GLY A 794 -68.31 -13.81 -10.98
C GLY A 794 -67.81 -14.95 -11.86
N ARG A 795 -68.58 -15.33 -12.90
CA ARG A 795 -68.23 -16.38 -13.85
C ARG A 795 -67.90 -15.87 -15.24
N LEU A 796 -67.16 -16.66 -16.02
CA LEU A 796 -67.03 -16.52 -17.48
C LEU A 796 -66.94 -17.92 -18.11
N ASN A 797 -67.72 -18.15 -19.18
CA ASN A 797 -67.66 -19.39 -19.96
C ASN A 797 -66.93 -19.12 -21.28
N LEU A 798 -65.86 -19.86 -21.55
CA LEU A 798 -65.06 -19.76 -22.77
C LEU A 798 -65.14 -21.05 -23.59
N LEU A 799 -65.06 -20.92 -24.91
CA LEU A 799 -64.80 -22.03 -25.82
C LEU A 799 -63.33 -22.00 -26.22
N LEU A 800 -62.61 -23.09 -25.96
CA LEU A 800 -61.16 -23.20 -26.09
C LEU A 800 -60.77 -24.47 -26.84
N GLU A 801 -59.56 -24.53 -27.41
CA GLU A 801 -59.08 -25.71 -28.12
C GLU A 801 -58.85 -26.89 -27.15
N ALA A 802 -58.94 -28.12 -27.65
CA ALA A 802 -58.75 -29.34 -26.88
C ALA A 802 -57.28 -29.62 -26.54
N LYS A 803 -56.68 -28.77 -25.71
CA LYS A 803 -55.30 -28.84 -25.22
C LYS A 803 -55.19 -28.31 -23.79
N THR A 804 -53.99 -28.36 -23.22
CA THR A 804 -53.70 -27.64 -21.97
C THR A 804 -53.52 -26.16 -22.25
N HIS A 805 -54.32 -25.34 -21.59
CA HIS A 805 -54.31 -23.89 -21.65
C HIS A 805 -53.81 -23.30 -20.32
N ASP A 806 -53.02 -22.22 -20.34
CA ASP A 806 -52.74 -21.45 -19.12
C ASP A 806 -53.80 -20.36 -18.95
N VAL A 807 -54.58 -20.48 -17.88
CA VAL A 807 -55.72 -19.62 -17.57
C VAL A 807 -55.33 -18.71 -16.42
N ARG A 808 -55.27 -17.42 -16.70
CA ARG A 808 -54.91 -16.37 -15.74
C ARG A 808 -56.10 -15.45 -15.50
N VAL A 809 -56.28 -15.04 -14.26
CA VAL A 809 -57.29 -14.04 -13.86
C VAL A 809 -56.63 -12.81 -13.27
N GLU A 810 -57.10 -11.63 -13.68
CA GLU A 810 -56.54 -10.35 -13.30
C GLU A 810 -57.64 -9.35 -12.94
N LYS A 811 -57.42 -8.58 -11.87
CA LYS A 811 -58.29 -7.46 -11.50
C LYS A 811 -57.44 -6.35 -10.90
N ASP A 812 -57.79 -5.11 -11.22
CA ASP A 812 -57.11 -3.93 -10.68
C ASP A 812 -57.08 -3.96 -9.15
N ARG A 813 -55.94 -3.59 -8.56
CA ARG A 813 -55.61 -3.65 -7.12
C ARG A 813 -55.64 -5.05 -6.46
N TYR A 814 -55.79 -6.13 -7.23
CA TYR A 814 -55.59 -7.51 -6.80
C TYR A 814 -54.30 -8.10 -7.39
N GLN A 815 -53.83 -9.21 -6.83
CA GLN A 815 -52.73 -10.01 -7.38
C GLN A 815 -53.27 -10.93 -8.49
N PRO A 816 -52.57 -11.07 -9.63
CA PRO A 816 -52.99 -11.99 -10.69
C PRO A 816 -52.75 -13.45 -10.26
N ALA A 817 -53.66 -14.35 -10.66
CA ALA A 817 -53.55 -15.78 -10.37
C ALA A 817 -53.63 -16.60 -11.66
N SER A 818 -52.77 -17.61 -11.82
CA SER A 818 -52.70 -18.48 -13.01
C SER A 818 -52.86 -19.95 -12.64
N ARG A 819 -53.54 -20.72 -13.49
CA ARG A 819 -53.69 -22.18 -13.39
C ARG A 819 -53.72 -22.78 -14.80
N GLN A 820 -52.93 -23.82 -15.02
CA GLN A 820 -53.05 -24.63 -16.23
C GLN A 820 -54.29 -25.53 -16.14
N VAL A 821 -55.06 -25.60 -17.22
CA VAL A 821 -56.29 -26.38 -17.33
C VAL A 821 -56.27 -27.18 -18.63
N GLN A 822 -56.45 -28.50 -18.53
CA GLN A 822 -56.59 -29.35 -19.70
C GLN A 822 -58.03 -29.31 -20.20
N ILE A 823 -58.23 -28.89 -21.45
CA ILE A 823 -59.51 -28.92 -22.15
C ILE A 823 -59.54 -30.16 -23.05
N VAL A 824 -60.67 -30.87 -23.06
CA VAL A 824 -60.92 -32.04 -23.92
C VAL A 824 -62.00 -31.72 -24.95
N PRO A 825 -62.04 -32.37 -26.13
CA PRO A 825 -63.04 -32.08 -27.16
C PRO A 825 -64.47 -32.28 -26.62
N ASP A 826 -65.36 -31.33 -26.91
CA ASP A 826 -66.78 -31.29 -26.50
C ASP A 826 -67.08 -31.37 -24.99
N GLY A 827 -66.07 -31.56 -24.15
CA GLY A 827 -66.18 -31.59 -22.69
C GLY A 827 -66.39 -30.20 -22.08
N SER A 828 -66.77 -30.18 -20.80
CA SER A 828 -66.94 -28.95 -20.02
C SER A 828 -66.15 -29.03 -18.72
N GLN A 829 -65.05 -28.28 -18.65
CA GLN A 829 -64.18 -28.20 -17.48
C GLN A 829 -64.50 -26.94 -16.65
N GLN A 830 -64.25 -26.97 -15.35
CA GLN A 830 -64.39 -25.82 -14.46
C GLN A 830 -63.07 -25.53 -13.74
N VAL A 831 -62.72 -24.25 -13.60
CA VAL A 831 -61.56 -23.78 -12.83
C VAL A 831 -61.99 -22.63 -11.93
N GLU A 832 -61.55 -22.66 -10.68
CA GLU A 832 -61.84 -21.62 -9.68
C GLU A 832 -60.58 -20.87 -9.25
N PHE A 833 -60.72 -19.57 -8.96
CA PHE A 833 -59.64 -18.68 -8.55
C PHE A 833 -60.07 -17.78 -7.39
N THR A 834 -59.23 -17.75 -6.35
CA THR A 834 -59.36 -16.79 -5.24
C THR A 834 -58.43 -15.61 -5.47
N LEU A 835 -58.97 -14.44 -5.81
CA LEU A 835 -58.17 -13.22 -5.98
C LEU A 835 -57.74 -12.66 -4.62
N LEU A 836 -56.42 -12.59 -4.40
CA LEU A 836 -55.84 -11.95 -3.21
C LEU A 836 -55.68 -10.44 -3.45
N PRO A 837 -56.15 -9.55 -2.56
CA PRO A 837 -55.91 -8.12 -2.69
C PRO A 837 -54.42 -7.80 -2.53
N LYS A 838 -53.95 -6.72 -3.16
CA LYS A 838 -52.60 -6.19 -2.88
C LYS A 838 -52.59 -5.46 -1.54
N GLU A 839 -51.51 -5.59 -0.79
CA GLU A 839 -51.36 -4.91 0.50
C GLU A 839 -51.15 -3.39 0.34
N ALA A 840 -51.66 -2.61 1.29
CA ALA A 840 -51.53 -1.16 1.31
C ALA A 840 -50.18 -0.73 1.93
N LYS A 841 -49.77 0.50 1.65
CA LYS A 841 -48.59 1.18 2.17
C LYS A 841 -49.00 2.38 3.02
N ILE A 842 -48.12 2.81 3.92
CA ILE A 842 -48.30 4.02 4.73
C ILE A 842 -47.05 4.89 4.63
N GLU A 843 -47.28 6.19 4.51
CA GLU A 843 -46.25 7.22 4.57
C GLU A 843 -46.67 8.27 5.61
N LEU A 844 -45.73 8.75 6.42
CA LEU A 844 -45.98 9.75 7.46
C LEU A 844 -45.15 11.00 7.18
N LEU A 845 -45.84 12.12 6.92
CA LEU A 845 -45.26 13.36 6.39
C LEU A 845 -44.98 14.34 7.54
N GLY A 846 -43.75 14.85 7.63
CA GLY A 846 -43.33 15.87 8.60
C GLY A 846 -43.22 15.37 10.05
N ALA A 847 -43.01 14.07 10.26
CA ALA A 847 -42.85 13.51 11.60
C ALA A 847 -41.40 13.62 12.12
N PRO A 848 -41.21 13.93 13.42
CA PRO A 848 -39.89 13.87 14.06
C PRO A 848 -39.25 12.48 13.95
N ALA A 849 -37.92 12.41 14.11
CA ALA A 849 -37.22 11.15 14.24
C ALA A 849 -37.67 10.36 15.48
N GLY A 850 -37.76 9.04 15.37
CA GLY A 850 -38.08 8.14 16.48
C GLY A 850 -39.58 7.93 16.77
N VAL A 851 -40.49 8.48 15.98
CA VAL A 851 -41.93 8.19 16.07
C VAL A 851 -42.17 6.72 15.67
N GLU A 852 -42.83 5.95 16.54
CA GLU A 852 -43.29 4.61 16.22
C GLU A 852 -44.67 4.62 15.57
N LEU A 853 -44.82 3.81 14.51
CA LEU A 853 -46.13 3.44 13.98
C LEU A 853 -46.35 1.94 14.16
N ARG A 854 -47.43 1.56 14.84
CA ARG A 854 -47.77 0.16 15.13
C ARG A 854 -49.16 -0.19 14.60
N LEU A 855 -49.37 -1.44 14.21
CA LEU A 855 -50.66 -2.02 13.85
C LEU A 855 -51.02 -3.06 14.92
N GLY A 856 -51.91 -2.68 15.84
CA GLY A 856 -52.03 -3.38 17.13
C GLY A 856 -50.66 -3.49 17.81
N ASN A 857 -50.27 -4.69 18.24
CA ASN A 857 -48.96 -4.91 18.87
C ASN A 857 -47.77 -4.88 17.87
N ARG A 858 -48.00 -5.01 16.56
CA ARG A 858 -46.94 -5.16 15.54
C ARG A 858 -46.38 -3.80 15.12
N LEU A 859 -45.12 -3.52 15.44
CA LEU A 859 -44.40 -2.35 14.93
C LEU A 859 -44.29 -2.42 13.38
N LEU A 860 -44.73 -1.37 12.69
CA LEU A 860 -44.54 -1.19 11.25
C LEU A 860 -43.17 -0.54 10.95
N GLY A 861 -42.76 0.41 11.79
CA GLY A 861 -41.41 0.98 11.77
C GLY A 861 -41.25 2.16 12.74
N ARG A 862 -40.06 2.77 12.71
CA ARG A 862 -39.74 4.05 13.35
C ARG A 862 -39.32 5.04 12.27
N THR A 863 -39.76 6.28 12.37
CA THR A 863 -39.30 7.38 11.49
C THR A 863 -37.84 7.73 11.76
N ASP A 864 -37.14 8.19 10.74
CA ASP A 864 -35.77 8.71 10.79
C ASP A 864 -35.70 10.25 10.87
N GLY A 865 -36.83 10.94 10.71
CA GLY A 865 -36.93 12.40 10.65
C GLY A 865 -36.89 12.97 9.23
N SER A 866 -36.94 12.13 8.19
CA SER A 866 -37.17 12.56 6.81
C SER A 866 -38.55 13.21 6.60
N ALA A 867 -38.67 14.04 5.58
CA ALA A 867 -39.88 14.82 5.31
C ALA A 867 -41.09 13.93 4.96
N ASP A 868 -40.90 12.87 4.17
CA ASP A 868 -41.94 11.91 3.78
C ASP A 868 -41.44 10.49 4.10
N PHE A 869 -41.72 9.98 5.31
CA PHE A 869 -41.22 8.67 5.73
C PHE A 869 -42.16 7.53 5.32
N ALA A 870 -41.74 6.71 4.35
CA ALA A 870 -42.47 5.52 3.92
C ALA A 870 -42.14 4.30 4.79
N PHE A 871 -43.15 3.65 5.37
CA PHE A 871 -42.93 2.50 6.24
C PHE A 871 -42.55 1.24 5.44
N PRO A 872 -41.50 0.50 5.85
CA PRO A 872 -41.00 -0.69 5.13
C PRO A 872 -41.91 -1.92 5.32
N ARG A 873 -43.07 -1.76 5.96
CA ARG A 873 -44.04 -2.82 6.23
C ARG A 873 -45.41 -2.37 5.74
N THR A 874 -45.94 -3.15 4.81
CA THR A 874 -47.29 -3.09 4.27
C THR A 874 -48.36 -3.47 5.29
N VAL A 875 -49.61 -3.13 4.98
CA VAL A 875 -50.80 -3.36 5.82
C VAL A 875 -51.89 -4.07 5.01
N ALA A 876 -52.53 -5.07 5.63
CA ALA A 876 -53.62 -5.82 5.01
C ALA A 876 -54.86 -4.91 4.83
N PRO A 877 -55.49 -4.89 3.63
CA PRO A 877 -56.69 -4.10 3.36
C PRO A 877 -57.87 -4.43 4.29
N GLY A 878 -58.78 -3.47 4.43
CA GLY A 878 -59.87 -3.48 5.40
C GLY A 878 -59.62 -2.50 6.56
N ARG A 879 -60.48 -2.58 7.57
CA ARG A 879 -60.51 -1.62 8.68
C ARG A 879 -59.47 -1.96 9.75
N GLN A 880 -58.57 -1.02 10.01
CA GLN A 880 -57.33 -1.22 10.78
C GLN A 880 -57.09 -0.06 11.75
N THR A 881 -56.62 -0.36 12.96
CA THR A 881 -56.22 0.65 13.95
C THR A 881 -54.70 0.76 14.01
N LEU A 882 -54.17 1.88 13.51
CA LEU A 882 -52.79 2.29 13.75
C LEU A 882 -52.67 2.88 15.15
N LEU A 883 -51.54 2.66 15.81
CA LEU A 883 -51.13 3.37 17.02
C LEU A 883 -49.88 4.18 16.69
N VAL A 884 -49.99 5.50 16.84
CA VAL A 884 -48.93 6.48 16.61
C VAL A 884 -48.34 6.84 17.97
N THR A 885 -47.05 6.60 18.19
CA THR A 885 -46.39 6.83 19.48
C THR A 885 -45.18 7.76 19.30
N GLY A 886 -45.15 8.86 20.06
CA GLY A 886 -44.09 9.86 19.99
C GLY A 886 -44.19 10.85 21.16
N GLY A 887 -43.06 11.31 21.68
CA GLY A 887 -43.02 12.20 22.85
C GLY A 887 -43.61 11.57 24.12
N GLY A 888 -43.45 10.25 24.31
CA GLY A 888 -44.00 9.49 25.45
C GLY A 888 -45.50 9.18 25.37
N ALA A 889 -46.28 9.96 24.62
CA ALA A 889 -47.71 9.75 24.41
C ALA A 889 -48.00 8.85 23.18
N SER A 890 -49.19 8.26 23.16
CA SER A 890 -49.68 7.40 22.06
C SER A 890 -51.10 7.76 21.65
N ARG A 891 -51.38 7.76 20.35
CA ARG A 891 -52.68 8.11 19.77
C ARG A 891 -53.14 7.07 18.75
N PRO A 892 -54.35 6.49 18.90
CA PRO A 892 -54.90 5.60 17.89
C PRO A 892 -55.43 6.39 16.69
N TYR A 893 -55.27 5.83 15.49
CA TYR A 893 -55.81 6.33 14.24
C TYR A 893 -56.45 5.16 13.48
N LEU A 894 -57.75 5.27 13.21
CA LEU A 894 -58.55 4.23 12.57
C LEU A 894 -58.72 4.56 11.08
N HIS A 895 -58.30 3.65 10.20
CA HIS A 895 -58.44 3.79 8.73
C HIS A 895 -59.06 2.53 8.11
N GLU A 896 -59.59 2.65 6.89
CA GLU A 896 -60.12 1.52 6.12
C GLU A 896 -59.38 1.37 4.80
N PHE A 897 -58.26 0.64 4.89
CA PHE A 897 -57.28 0.49 3.81
C PHE A 897 -57.89 -0.19 2.59
N GLN A 898 -57.78 0.47 1.44
CA GLN A 898 -58.12 -0.13 0.16
C GLN A 898 -56.94 -0.99 -0.34
N PRO A 899 -57.20 -2.04 -1.14
CA PRO A 899 -56.14 -2.77 -1.81
C PRO A 899 -55.25 -1.84 -2.66
N ASP A 900 -53.93 -2.04 -2.62
CA ASP A 900 -52.91 -1.20 -3.30
C ASP A 900 -52.88 0.29 -2.88
N GLU A 901 -53.56 0.69 -1.81
CA GLU A 901 -53.55 2.08 -1.31
C GLU A 901 -52.15 2.50 -0.82
N THR A 902 -51.80 3.77 -0.98
CA THR A 902 -50.68 4.40 -0.25
C THR A 902 -51.20 5.55 0.58
N LEU A 903 -51.44 5.29 1.87
CA LEU A 903 -52.00 6.25 2.82
C LEU A 903 -50.92 7.25 3.27
N LYS A 904 -51.02 8.49 2.82
CA LYS A 904 -50.16 9.60 3.26
C LYS A 904 -50.78 10.34 4.44
N LEU A 905 -50.16 10.24 5.62
CA LEU A 905 -50.62 10.86 6.87
C LEU A 905 -49.77 12.09 7.22
N PRO A 906 -50.33 13.31 7.31
CA PRO A 906 -49.58 14.45 7.83
C PRO A 906 -49.43 14.35 9.36
N TRP A 907 -48.21 14.50 9.88
CA TRP A 907 -47.89 14.36 11.29
C TRP A 907 -48.80 15.20 12.20
N LYS A 908 -49.07 16.46 11.81
CA LYS A 908 -49.97 17.38 12.53
C LYS A 908 -51.36 16.79 12.85
N ASP A 909 -51.88 15.91 12.01
CA ASP A 909 -53.25 15.39 12.12
C ASP A 909 -53.30 14.13 13.00
N VAL A 910 -52.17 13.45 13.19
CA VAL A 910 -52.04 12.16 13.92
C VAL A 910 -51.14 12.22 15.15
N ALA A 911 -50.45 13.34 15.39
CA ALA A 911 -49.59 13.53 16.56
C ALA A 911 -50.36 13.30 17.89
N PRO A 912 -49.76 12.64 18.89
CA PRO A 912 -50.29 12.59 20.25
C PRO A 912 -50.30 13.99 20.87
N GLY A 913 -51.42 14.38 21.50
CA GLY A 913 -51.54 15.66 22.18
C GLY A 913 -50.95 15.63 23.59
N VAL A 914 -50.08 16.60 23.91
CA VAL A 914 -49.55 16.82 25.26
C VAL A 914 -49.92 18.24 25.69
N THR A 915 -50.61 18.38 26.84
CA THR A 915 -50.95 19.68 27.43
C THR A 915 -49.81 20.19 28.31
N PRO A 916 -49.34 21.44 28.14
CA PRO A 916 -48.16 21.94 28.83
C PRO A 916 -48.41 22.06 30.34
N HIS A 917 -47.49 21.49 31.12
CA HIS A 917 -47.36 21.72 32.55
C HIS A 917 -46.10 22.56 32.81
N SER A 918 -46.02 23.20 33.98
CA SER A 918 -44.78 23.86 34.42
C SER A 918 -43.73 22.80 34.78
N PRO A 919 -42.46 22.98 34.39
CA PRO A 919 -41.46 21.91 34.45
C PRO A 919 -41.21 21.44 35.89
N THR A 920 -41.26 20.11 36.08
CA THR A 920 -40.87 19.45 37.35
C THR A 920 -39.37 19.67 37.63
N GLU A 921 -38.92 19.33 38.85
CA GLU A 921 -37.47 19.36 39.12
C GLU A 921 -36.68 18.40 38.20
N GLU A 922 -37.29 17.31 37.73
CA GLU A 922 -36.70 16.38 36.76
C GLU A 922 -36.57 17.03 35.38
N GLU A 923 -37.56 17.83 34.94
CA GLU A 923 -37.49 18.58 33.68
C GLU A 923 -36.51 19.78 33.75
N LYS A 924 -36.28 20.34 34.94
CA LYS A 924 -35.20 21.31 35.18
C LYS A 924 -33.83 20.64 35.18
N GLU A 925 -33.69 19.51 35.89
CA GLU A 925 -32.45 18.73 35.93
C GLU A 925 -32.06 18.27 34.52
N ALA A 926 -32.98 17.75 33.73
CA ALA A 926 -32.73 17.37 32.33
C ALA A 926 -32.25 18.56 31.48
N ARG A 927 -32.80 19.77 31.72
CA ARG A 927 -32.37 21.00 31.04
C ARG A 927 -31.00 21.50 31.48
N ASP A 928 -30.65 21.36 32.76
CA ASP A 928 -29.31 21.67 33.26
C ASP A 928 -28.29 20.63 32.78
N TRP A 929 -28.67 19.35 32.76
CA TRP A 929 -27.89 18.26 32.21
C TRP A 929 -27.60 18.47 30.73
N ASP A 930 -28.59 18.87 29.92
CA ASP A 930 -28.38 19.15 28.49
C ASP A 930 -27.37 20.27 28.22
N GLN A 931 -27.17 21.20 29.16
CA GLN A 931 -26.14 22.23 29.08
C GLN A 931 -24.73 21.71 29.44
N VAL A 932 -24.62 20.74 30.37
CA VAL A 932 -23.32 20.30 30.91
C VAL A 932 -22.84 18.93 30.41
N ARG A 933 -23.71 18.05 29.91
CA ARG A 933 -23.44 16.66 29.49
C ARG A 933 -22.25 16.52 28.53
N ASN A 934 -22.08 17.50 27.65
CA ASN A 934 -21.03 17.54 26.63
C ASN A 934 -19.81 18.37 27.07
N SER A 935 -19.85 18.98 28.26
CA SER A 935 -18.73 19.77 28.78
C SER A 935 -17.48 18.91 28.95
N THR A 936 -16.32 19.50 28.64
CA THR A 936 -15.01 18.92 28.93
C THR A 936 -14.42 19.43 30.24
N ASP A 937 -15.14 20.29 30.97
CA ASP A 937 -14.72 20.83 32.26
C ASP A 937 -15.28 20.02 33.44
N LEU A 938 -14.37 19.61 34.31
CA LEU A 938 -14.64 18.86 35.54
C LEU A 938 -15.32 19.72 36.61
N ALA A 939 -15.06 21.03 36.67
CA ALA A 939 -15.67 21.89 37.69
C ALA A 939 -17.17 22.09 37.41
N THR A 940 -17.52 22.35 36.15
CA THR A 940 -18.90 22.47 35.65
C THR A 940 -19.73 21.20 35.93
N LEU A 941 -19.20 20.02 35.60
CA LEU A 941 -19.89 18.76 35.86
C LEU A 941 -20.01 18.45 37.37
N ARG A 942 -18.96 18.73 38.16
CA ARG A 942 -19.02 18.57 39.64
C ARG A 942 -20.01 19.55 40.28
N ALA A 943 -20.17 20.75 39.73
CA ALA A 943 -21.18 21.71 40.17
C ALA A 943 -22.61 21.20 39.86
N PHE A 944 -22.84 20.57 38.70
CA PHE A 944 -24.11 19.91 38.40
C PHE A 944 -24.42 18.78 39.39
N VAL A 945 -23.47 17.88 39.67
CA VAL A 945 -23.65 16.79 40.67
C VAL A 945 -23.92 17.33 42.08
N ALA A 946 -23.33 18.47 42.45
CA ALA A 946 -23.58 19.14 43.73
C ALA A 946 -24.94 19.86 43.79
N ALA A 947 -25.41 20.42 42.66
CA ALA A 947 -26.72 21.08 42.55
C ALA A 947 -27.88 20.08 42.50
N HIS A 948 -27.68 18.93 41.84
CA HIS A 948 -28.68 17.88 41.63
C HIS A 948 -28.32 16.56 42.33
N PRO A 949 -28.17 16.55 43.67
CA PRO A 949 -27.57 15.42 44.41
C PRO A 949 -28.41 14.13 44.43
N LYS A 950 -29.65 14.17 43.92
CA LYS A 950 -30.54 13.00 43.72
C LYS A 950 -31.07 12.90 42.28
N GLY A 951 -30.46 13.63 41.35
CA GLY A 951 -30.91 13.70 39.97
C GLY A 951 -30.79 12.38 39.20
N ALA A 952 -31.64 12.18 38.21
CA ALA A 952 -31.63 11.02 37.33
C ALA A 952 -30.35 10.92 36.48
N HIS A 953 -29.75 12.07 36.13
CA HIS A 953 -28.51 12.19 35.37
C HIS A 953 -27.27 12.41 36.24
N ARG A 954 -27.41 12.40 37.57
CA ARG A 954 -26.25 12.38 38.48
C ARG A 954 -25.28 11.23 38.16
N PRO A 955 -25.71 9.97 37.93
CA PRO A 955 -24.78 8.88 37.59
C PRO A 955 -24.06 9.12 36.25
N ASP A 956 -24.77 9.64 35.25
CA ASP A 956 -24.18 9.99 33.95
C ASP A 956 -23.10 11.07 34.11
N ALA A 957 -23.36 12.06 34.96
CA ALA A 957 -22.41 13.12 35.28
C ALA A 957 -21.21 12.61 36.07
N GLU A 958 -21.40 11.70 37.04
CA GLU A 958 -20.31 11.09 37.82
C GLU A 958 -19.40 10.22 36.95
N ILE A 959 -19.97 9.39 36.05
CA ILE A 959 -19.22 8.65 35.02
C ILE A 959 -18.44 9.63 34.12
N ARG A 960 -19.07 10.73 33.68
CA ARG A 960 -18.42 11.74 32.82
C ARG A 960 -17.28 12.47 33.51
N ILE A 961 -17.40 12.74 34.83
CA ILE A 961 -16.34 13.31 35.67
C ILE A 961 -15.18 12.33 35.78
N GLU A 962 -15.45 11.04 35.98
CA GLU A 962 -14.43 10.00 36.07
C GLU A 962 -13.66 9.85 34.74
N ASP A 963 -14.36 9.74 33.60
CA ASP A 963 -13.74 9.67 32.26
C ASP A 963 -12.84 10.88 31.98
N LEU A 964 -13.30 12.10 32.31
CA LEU A 964 -12.56 13.34 32.09
C LEU A 964 -11.39 13.49 33.08
N ALA A 965 -11.47 12.90 34.27
CA ALA A 965 -10.33 12.81 35.18
C ALA A 965 -9.32 11.80 34.65
N TRP A 966 -9.75 10.58 34.29
CA TRP A 966 -8.91 9.52 33.73
C TRP A 966 -8.19 9.98 32.46
N ALA A 967 -8.86 10.69 31.56
CA ALA A 967 -8.25 11.28 30.38
C ALA A 967 -7.02 12.15 30.72
N ARG A 968 -7.10 12.92 31.81
CA ARG A 968 -6.06 13.86 32.29
C ARG A 968 -4.95 13.20 33.13
N VAL A 969 -5.16 11.98 33.64
CA VAL A 969 -4.13 11.24 34.42
C VAL A 969 -2.92 10.92 33.52
N ASN A 970 -1.71 11.22 34.02
CA ASN A 970 -0.46 10.75 33.40
C ASN A 970 -0.34 9.23 33.60
N LYS A 971 -0.52 8.48 32.51
CA LYS A 971 -0.58 7.00 32.50
C LYS A 971 0.79 6.31 32.58
N GLU A 972 1.86 7.08 32.72
CA GLU A 972 3.25 6.63 32.92
C GLU A 972 3.76 6.95 34.34
N SER A 973 2.99 7.69 35.15
CA SER A 973 3.34 8.05 36.53
C SER A 973 2.60 7.14 37.52
N VAL A 974 3.37 6.40 38.33
CA VAL A 974 2.85 5.57 39.42
C VAL A 974 2.01 6.40 40.39
N ASP A 975 2.50 7.58 40.80
CA ASP A 975 1.81 8.46 41.75
C ASP A 975 0.47 8.98 41.19
N ALA A 976 0.42 9.35 39.90
CA ALA A 976 -0.80 9.83 39.26
C ALA A 976 -1.85 8.71 39.09
N LEU A 977 -1.39 7.50 38.77
CA LEU A 977 -2.23 6.29 38.71
C LEU A 977 -2.79 5.92 40.09
N GLN A 978 -1.96 5.96 41.15
CA GLN A 978 -2.40 5.72 42.52
C GLN A 978 -3.33 6.81 43.05
N ALA A 979 -3.09 8.09 42.71
CA ALA A 979 -3.98 9.20 43.06
C ALA A 979 -5.37 9.02 42.43
N PHE A 980 -5.46 8.57 41.17
CA PHE A 980 -6.74 8.27 40.54
C PHE A 980 -7.51 7.14 41.25
N LEU A 981 -6.83 6.04 41.61
CA LEU A 981 -7.46 4.97 42.41
C LEU A 981 -7.86 5.42 43.82
N LYS A 982 -7.20 6.43 44.38
CA LYS A 982 -7.58 7.03 45.67
C LYS A 982 -8.83 7.91 45.55
N ASP A 983 -8.98 8.65 44.45
CA ASP A 983 -10.09 9.58 44.23
C ASP A 983 -11.38 8.88 43.76
N PHE A 984 -11.28 7.79 43.00
CA PHE A 984 -12.44 7.07 42.42
C PHE A 984 -12.61 5.62 42.93
N GLY A 985 -11.62 5.06 43.62
CA GLY A 985 -11.70 3.74 44.25
C GLY A 985 -11.59 2.55 43.27
N ALA A 986 -11.57 1.34 43.83
CA ALA A 986 -11.42 0.09 43.07
C ALA A 986 -12.68 -0.34 42.29
N GLY A 987 -13.81 0.37 42.46
CA GLY A 987 -15.05 0.13 41.69
C GLY A 987 -15.11 0.89 40.36
N SER A 988 -14.13 1.77 40.10
CA SER A 988 -14.01 2.52 38.85
C SER A 988 -13.90 1.58 37.62
N PRO A 989 -14.62 1.81 36.51
CA PRO A 989 -14.39 1.10 35.24
C PRO A 989 -12.93 1.16 34.74
N HIS A 990 -12.18 2.20 35.12
CA HIS A 990 -10.77 2.35 34.76
C HIS A 990 -9.81 1.68 35.77
N ALA A 991 -10.29 1.22 36.94
CA ALA A 991 -9.44 0.63 37.99
C ALA A 991 -8.64 -0.61 37.52
N ALA A 992 -9.21 -1.42 36.63
CA ALA A 992 -8.53 -2.58 36.06
C ALA A 992 -7.34 -2.18 35.15
N GLU A 993 -7.55 -1.16 34.29
CA GLU A 993 -6.52 -0.59 33.42
C GLU A 993 -5.42 0.12 34.23
N VAL A 994 -5.79 0.82 35.31
CA VAL A 994 -4.82 1.41 36.25
C VAL A 994 -3.97 0.32 36.91
N SER A 995 -4.61 -0.74 37.42
CA SER A 995 -3.92 -1.85 38.08
C SER A 995 -2.98 -2.58 37.12
N PHE A 996 -3.39 -2.78 35.87
CA PHE A 996 -2.55 -3.34 34.81
C PHE A 996 -1.34 -2.45 34.50
N ARG A 997 -1.54 -1.13 34.34
CA ARG A 997 -0.43 -0.17 34.09
C ARG A 997 0.54 -0.09 35.25
N LEU A 998 0.07 -0.13 36.50
CA LEU A 998 0.94 -0.18 37.67
C LEU A 998 1.82 -1.44 37.68
N ALA A 999 1.27 -2.59 37.25
CA ALA A 999 2.01 -3.84 37.15
C ALA A 999 3.04 -3.87 36.01
N ASP A 1000 2.71 -3.31 34.84
CA ASP A 1000 3.61 -3.13 33.68
C ASP A 1000 4.72 -2.11 33.97
N LEU A 1001 4.44 -0.99 34.64
CA LEU A 1001 5.44 -0.03 35.10
C LEU A 1001 6.38 -0.65 36.14
N ALA A 1002 5.87 -1.46 37.07
CA ALA A 1002 6.72 -2.20 38.01
C ALA A 1002 7.66 -3.18 37.28
N TRP A 1003 7.17 -3.88 36.25
CA TRP A 1003 7.97 -4.80 35.44
C TRP A 1003 9.03 -4.10 34.57
N LYS A 1004 8.71 -2.93 34.00
CA LYS A 1004 9.65 -2.10 33.22
C LYS A 1004 10.80 -1.54 34.04
N ASN A 1005 10.61 -1.37 35.35
CA ASN A 1005 11.65 -0.92 36.29
C ASN A 1005 12.55 -2.07 36.79
N VAL A 1006 12.28 -3.32 36.41
CA VAL A 1006 13.17 -4.46 36.70
C VAL A 1006 14.33 -4.48 35.71
N ASP A 1007 15.55 -4.65 36.21
CA ASP A 1007 16.69 -4.97 35.36
C ASP A 1007 16.61 -6.44 34.90
N GLN A 1008 15.93 -6.64 33.77
CA GLN A 1008 15.73 -7.96 33.15
C GLN A 1008 17.03 -8.62 32.66
N SER A 1009 18.18 -7.93 32.72
CA SER A 1009 19.50 -8.50 32.43
C SER A 1009 20.16 -9.17 33.64
N LYS A 1010 19.59 -9.05 34.85
CA LYS A 1010 20.15 -9.60 36.10
C LYS A 1010 19.22 -10.65 36.73
N GLU A 1011 19.78 -11.84 36.97
CA GLU A 1011 19.06 -12.95 37.61
C GLU A 1011 18.49 -12.55 38.99
N ASP A 1012 19.26 -11.88 39.84
CA ASP A 1012 18.82 -11.44 41.17
C ASP A 1012 17.68 -10.43 41.12
N SER A 1013 17.66 -9.53 40.13
CA SER A 1013 16.59 -8.54 39.94
C SER A 1013 15.28 -9.21 39.49
N LEU A 1014 15.38 -10.21 38.63
CA LEU A 1014 14.25 -11.04 38.21
C LEU A 1014 13.70 -11.91 39.35
N ARG A 1015 14.57 -12.53 40.17
CA ARG A 1015 14.17 -13.28 41.38
C ARG A 1015 13.44 -12.38 42.36
N LYS A 1016 14.04 -11.23 42.69
CA LYS A 1016 13.48 -10.24 43.62
C LYS A 1016 12.10 -9.74 43.17
N PHE A 1017 11.90 -9.48 41.88
CA PHE A 1017 10.58 -9.12 41.34
C PHE A 1017 9.52 -10.22 41.55
N VAL A 1018 9.89 -11.50 41.36
CA VAL A 1018 8.98 -12.64 41.59
C VAL A 1018 8.63 -12.81 43.06
N GLU A 1019 9.55 -12.45 43.98
CA GLU A 1019 9.34 -12.50 45.43
C GLU A 1019 8.52 -11.32 45.97
N GLU A 1020 8.79 -10.09 45.52
CA GLU A 1020 8.11 -8.87 45.97
C GLU A 1020 6.73 -8.67 45.30
N HIS A 1021 6.50 -9.23 44.12
CA HIS A 1021 5.28 -9.02 43.33
C HIS A 1021 4.65 -10.33 42.81
N PRO A 1022 4.37 -11.34 43.68
CA PRO A 1022 3.95 -12.69 43.25
C PRO A 1022 2.61 -12.75 42.49
N GLY A 1023 1.77 -11.71 42.58
CA GLY A 1023 0.51 -11.57 41.83
C GLY A 1023 0.61 -10.73 40.54
N ASN A 1024 1.79 -10.23 40.16
CA ASN A 1024 1.95 -9.40 38.97
C ASN A 1024 1.86 -10.26 37.67
N PRO A 1025 1.10 -9.84 36.64
CA PRO A 1025 0.98 -10.54 35.35
C PRO A 1025 2.29 -10.92 34.65
N HIS A 1026 3.41 -10.24 34.94
CA HIS A 1026 4.72 -10.53 34.35
C HIS A 1026 5.58 -11.53 35.15
N VAL A 1027 5.12 -12.04 36.30
CA VAL A 1027 5.81 -13.11 37.04
C VAL A 1027 6.10 -14.36 36.17
N PRO A 1028 5.21 -14.82 35.27
CA PRO A 1028 5.52 -15.91 34.34
C PRO A 1028 6.64 -15.56 33.35
N ASP A 1029 6.81 -14.30 32.96
CA ASP A 1029 7.86 -13.87 32.04
C ASP A 1029 9.21 -13.74 32.75
N ALA A 1030 9.20 -13.20 33.98
CA ALA A 1030 10.37 -13.22 34.86
C ALA A 1030 10.89 -14.66 35.08
N ARG A 1031 9.99 -15.62 35.34
CA ARG A 1031 10.33 -17.03 35.47
C ARG A 1031 10.93 -17.63 34.19
N LYS A 1032 10.37 -17.35 33.00
CA LYS A 1032 10.97 -17.79 31.72
C LYS A 1032 12.40 -17.29 31.52
N LEU A 1033 12.70 -16.07 31.96
CA LEU A 1033 14.06 -15.50 31.89
C LEU A 1033 15.00 -16.17 32.90
N LEU A 1034 14.55 -16.44 34.13
CA LEU A 1034 15.31 -17.23 35.11
C LEU A 1034 15.63 -18.64 34.59
N ASP A 1035 14.64 -19.34 34.02
CA ASP A 1035 14.86 -20.64 33.39
C ASP A 1035 15.86 -20.58 32.21
N ALA A 1036 15.98 -19.42 31.56
CA ALA A 1036 16.92 -19.21 30.44
C ALA A 1036 18.35 -19.00 30.96
N PHE A 1037 18.54 -18.23 32.04
CA PHE A 1037 19.83 -18.13 32.74
C PHE A 1037 20.31 -19.50 33.24
N GLU A 1038 19.42 -20.29 33.85
CA GLU A 1038 19.77 -21.65 34.30
C GLU A 1038 20.12 -22.57 33.12
N ARG A 1039 19.34 -22.55 32.03
CA ARG A 1039 19.67 -23.30 30.80
C ARG A 1039 21.01 -22.88 30.20
N GLN A 1040 21.35 -21.59 30.22
CA GLN A 1040 22.66 -21.10 29.75
C GLN A 1040 23.81 -21.63 30.63
N ARG A 1041 23.62 -21.66 31.96
CA ARG A 1041 24.59 -22.24 32.91
C ARG A 1041 24.79 -23.73 32.66
N GLN A 1042 23.71 -24.49 32.49
CA GLN A 1042 23.75 -25.93 32.18
C GLN A 1042 24.41 -26.21 30.82
N GLN A 1043 24.18 -25.36 29.80
CA GLN A 1043 24.85 -25.49 28.51
C GLN A 1043 26.36 -25.25 28.60
N ALA A 1044 26.79 -24.20 29.30
CA ALA A 1044 28.21 -23.92 29.52
C ALA A 1044 28.91 -25.05 30.30
N GLU A 1045 28.25 -25.61 31.31
CA GLU A 1045 28.76 -26.75 32.08
C GLU A 1045 28.87 -28.03 31.22
N ALA A 1046 27.85 -28.30 30.38
CA ALA A 1046 27.88 -29.42 29.44
C ALA A 1046 28.93 -29.25 28.33
N GLU A 1047 29.23 -28.04 27.88
CA GLU A 1047 30.33 -27.76 26.95
C GLU A 1047 31.69 -27.91 27.61
N HIS A 1048 31.86 -27.41 28.84
CA HIS A 1048 33.08 -27.63 29.62
C HIS A 1048 33.35 -29.13 29.83
N LEU A 1049 32.33 -29.93 30.15
CA LEU A 1049 32.45 -31.38 30.29
C LEU A 1049 32.85 -32.06 28.96
N LYS A 1050 32.25 -31.67 27.83
CA LYS A 1050 32.65 -32.15 26.49
C LYS A 1050 34.11 -31.81 26.16
N GLN A 1051 34.57 -30.61 26.50
CA GLN A 1051 35.97 -30.20 26.31
C GLN A 1051 36.92 -31.04 27.19
N LEU A 1052 36.51 -31.34 28.44
CA LEU A 1052 37.26 -32.20 29.34
C LEU A 1052 37.42 -33.62 28.80
N ASP A 1053 36.35 -34.21 28.24
CA ASP A 1053 36.39 -35.56 27.66
C ASP A 1053 37.11 -35.61 26.31
N ALA A 1054 36.98 -34.57 25.47
CA ALA A 1054 37.78 -34.43 24.26
C ALA A 1054 39.29 -34.38 24.57
N LYS A 1055 39.68 -33.65 25.64
CA LYS A 1055 41.06 -33.60 26.13
C LYS A 1055 41.55 -34.98 26.59
N LYS A 1056 40.76 -35.70 27.41
CA LYS A 1056 41.09 -37.09 27.81
C LYS A 1056 41.33 -38.02 26.61
N GLN A 1057 40.49 -37.92 25.58
CA GLN A 1057 40.62 -38.73 24.36
C GLN A 1057 41.90 -38.39 23.57
N ALA A 1058 42.22 -37.09 23.42
CA ALA A 1058 43.45 -36.66 22.76
C ALA A 1058 44.70 -37.13 23.53
N ASP A 1059 44.72 -36.97 24.87
CA ASP A 1059 45.86 -37.37 25.69
C ASP A 1059 46.07 -38.90 25.70
N ALA A 1060 45.01 -39.71 25.64
CA ALA A 1060 45.09 -41.15 25.43
C ALA A 1060 45.68 -41.51 24.05
N GLN A 1061 45.28 -40.84 22.97
CA GLN A 1061 45.82 -41.11 21.63
C GLN A 1061 47.32 -40.77 21.54
N LYS A 1062 47.77 -39.67 22.16
CA LYS A 1062 49.19 -39.31 22.23
C LYS A 1062 50.04 -40.39 22.93
N GLN A 1063 49.53 -40.98 24.01
CA GLN A 1063 50.20 -42.10 24.69
C GLN A 1063 50.32 -43.32 23.78
N GLN A 1064 49.27 -43.65 23.01
CA GLN A 1064 49.32 -44.77 22.06
C GLN A 1064 50.31 -44.53 20.91
N ILE A 1065 50.44 -43.28 20.41
CA ILE A 1065 51.44 -42.91 19.40
C ILE A 1065 52.86 -43.05 19.95
N ARG A 1066 53.11 -42.62 21.19
CA ARG A 1066 54.41 -42.83 21.87
C ARG A 1066 54.71 -44.33 22.03
N ALA A 1067 53.72 -45.15 22.37
CA ALA A 1067 53.87 -46.60 22.45
C ALA A 1067 54.16 -47.26 21.07
N ALA A 1068 53.67 -46.70 19.96
CA ALA A 1068 54.02 -47.18 18.62
C ALA A 1068 55.49 -46.91 18.27
N LEU A 1069 56.00 -45.70 18.57
CA LEU A 1069 57.43 -45.39 18.42
C LEU A 1069 58.29 -46.30 19.31
N GLU A 1070 57.87 -46.55 20.55
CA GLU A 1070 58.66 -47.39 21.46
C GLU A 1070 58.72 -48.86 21.01
N ARG A 1071 57.65 -49.39 20.39
CA ARG A 1071 57.68 -50.73 19.76
C ARG A 1071 58.64 -50.79 18.56
N PHE A 1072 58.76 -49.72 17.78
CA PHE A 1072 59.80 -49.61 16.74
C PHE A 1072 61.20 -49.63 17.37
N ASN A 1073 61.41 -48.87 18.45
CA ASN A 1073 62.68 -48.85 19.19
C ASN A 1073 63.00 -50.22 19.81
N GLU A 1074 62.00 -50.97 20.29
CA GLU A 1074 62.18 -52.36 20.77
C GLU A 1074 62.61 -53.31 19.66
N ALA A 1075 61.95 -53.26 18.49
CA ALA A 1075 62.28 -54.12 17.35
C ALA A 1075 63.75 -53.97 16.89
N PHE A 1076 64.29 -52.75 16.92
CA PHE A 1076 65.70 -52.49 16.65
C PHE A 1076 66.63 -52.98 17.76
N ARG A 1077 66.30 -52.75 19.05
CA ARG A 1077 67.07 -53.26 20.19
C ARG A 1077 67.14 -54.80 20.21
N ARG A 1078 66.00 -55.47 19.96
CA ARG A 1078 65.86 -56.93 19.89
C ARG A 1078 66.32 -57.55 18.56
N ASN A 1079 66.59 -56.72 17.54
CA ASN A 1079 66.93 -57.15 16.19
C ASN A 1079 65.88 -58.07 15.53
N GLN A 1080 64.59 -57.78 15.71
CA GLN A 1080 63.49 -58.59 15.17
C GLN A 1080 62.80 -57.90 13.98
N LYS A 1081 63.03 -58.45 12.78
CA LYS A 1081 62.39 -57.97 11.55
C LYS A 1081 60.86 -58.12 11.58
N SER A 1082 60.34 -59.16 12.23
CA SER A 1082 58.91 -59.41 12.45
C SER A 1082 58.26 -58.31 13.28
N GLU A 1083 58.86 -57.93 14.42
CA GLU A 1083 58.38 -56.83 15.26
C GLU A 1083 58.39 -55.50 14.48
N LEU A 1084 59.46 -55.20 13.73
CA LEU A 1084 59.53 -53.98 12.91
C LEU A 1084 58.43 -53.95 11.83
N GLN A 1085 58.22 -55.06 11.11
CA GLN A 1085 57.20 -55.14 10.06
C GLN A 1085 55.76 -55.13 10.60
N ALA A 1086 55.54 -55.47 11.88
CA ALA A 1086 54.26 -55.32 12.55
C ALA A 1086 53.96 -53.86 12.96
N VAL A 1087 54.98 -53.10 13.37
CA VAL A 1087 54.85 -51.68 13.75
C VAL A 1087 54.86 -50.75 12.53
N TRP A 1088 55.56 -51.12 11.46
CA TRP A 1088 55.63 -50.37 10.21
C TRP A 1088 55.42 -51.33 9.02
N PRO A 1089 54.17 -51.73 8.73
CA PRO A 1089 53.86 -52.62 7.61
C PRO A 1089 53.95 -51.91 6.25
N GLY A 1090 54.52 -52.58 5.26
CA GLY A 1090 54.68 -52.09 3.90
C GLY A 1090 56.13 -51.98 3.44
N ASN A 1091 56.34 -51.41 2.26
CA ASN A 1091 57.66 -51.37 1.60
C ASN A 1091 58.45 -50.08 1.86
N THR A 1092 57.85 -49.08 2.53
CA THR A 1092 58.48 -47.79 2.85
C THR A 1092 59.51 -47.89 3.98
N ASN A 1093 59.50 -48.99 4.75
CA ASN A 1093 60.48 -49.29 5.81
C ASN A 1093 61.83 -49.86 5.30
N LYS A 1094 62.03 -50.04 3.98
CA LYS A 1094 63.13 -50.88 3.46
C LYS A 1094 64.51 -50.50 4.00
N GLN A 1095 64.84 -49.21 4.05
CA GLN A 1095 66.12 -48.73 4.59
C GLN A 1095 66.35 -49.11 6.06
N PHE A 1096 65.28 -49.14 6.86
CA PHE A 1096 65.30 -49.54 8.27
C PHE A 1096 65.43 -51.07 8.41
N VAL A 1097 64.74 -51.83 7.55
CA VAL A 1097 64.88 -53.30 7.48
C VAL A 1097 66.28 -53.72 7.03
N ASP A 1098 66.89 -52.99 6.08
CA ASP A 1098 68.25 -53.26 5.59
C ASP A 1098 69.34 -52.81 6.59
N ALA A 1099 69.00 -51.94 7.56
CA ALA A 1099 69.88 -51.51 8.66
C ALA A 1099 69.82 -52.45 9.89
N LEU A 1100 68.78 -53.27 10.02
CA LEU A 1100 68.60 -54.15 11.18
C LEU A 1100 69.82 -55.04 11.41
N GLY A 1101 70.27 -55.14 12.66
CA GLY A 1101 71.39 -55.98 13.09
C GLY A 1101 72.78 -55.37 12.87
N LYS A 1102 72.90 -54.41 11.96
CA LYS A 1102 74.13 -53.63 11.70
C LYS A 1102 74.25 -52.44 12.67
N SER A 1103 73.15 -51.73 12.85
CA SER A 1103 73.02 -50.57 13.75
C SER A 1103 71.77 -50.69 14.61
N VAL A 1104 71.77 -49.99 15.75
CA VAL A 1104 70.55 -49.73 16.53
C VAL A 1104 70.04 -48.34 16.13
N ILE A 1105 68.76 -48.25 15.79
CA ILE A 1105 68.09 -47.01 15.42
C ILE A 1105 66.99 -46.76 16.45
N GLU A 1106 66.91 -45.53 16.96
CA GLU A 1106 65.93 -45.10 17.95
C GLU A 1106 65.23 -43.81 17.47
N LEU A 1107 63.90 -43.77 17.48
CA LEU A 1107 63.11 -42.59 17.18
C LEU A 1107 62.68 -41.92 18.49
N ARG A 1108 63.27 -40.76 18.80
CA ARG A 1108 62.97 -39.96 19.99
C ARG A 1108 62.03 -38.80 19.65
N PRO A 1109 60.80 -38.74 20.19
CA PRO A 1109 59.82 -37.71 19.82
C PRO A 1109 60.22 -36.31 20.30
N ILE A 1110 60.23 -35.35 19.39
CA ILE A 1110 60.46 -33.92 19.63
C ILE A 1110 59.09 -33.24 19.78
N GLY A 1111 58.55 -33.25 21.00
CA GLY A 1111 57.28 -32.59 21.33
C GLY A 1111 56.03 -33.47 21.18
N GLU A 1112 54.95 -32.86 20.69
CA GLU A 1112 53.60 -33.42 20.65
C GLU A 1112 53.16 -33.79 19.22
N PRO A 1113 52.28 -34.79 19.02
CA PRO A 1113 51.73 -35.10 17.70
C PRO A 1113 50.95 -33.93 17.09
N VAL A 1114 51.25 -33.63 15.83
CA VAL A 1114 50.57 -32.66 14.96
C VAL A 1114 49.60 -33.40 14.03
N ASN A 1115 48.55 -32.73 13.56
CA ASN A 1115 47.49 -33.33 12.73
C ASN A 1115 46.84 -34.58 13.37
N LEU A 1116 46.75 -34.61 14.71
CA LEU A 1116 46.17 -35.71 15.46
C LEU A 1116 44.66 -35.83 15.19
N THR A 1117 44.28 -36.91 14.53
CA THR A 1117 42.89 -37.28 14.22
C THR A 1117 42.60 -38.69 14.75
N ARG A 1118 41.37 -39.21 14.55
CA ARG A 1118 41.02 -40.59 14.93
C ARG A 1118 41.80 -41.66 14.15
N SER A 1119 42.29 -41.36 12.96
CA SER A 1119 42.93 -42.31 12.05
C SER A 1119 44.37 -41.96 11.67
N GLN A 1120 44.80 -40.70 11.76
CA GLN A 1120 46.12 -40.25 11.31
C GLN A 1120 46.76 -39.26 12.30
N ALA A 1121 48.09 -39.25 12.34
CA ALA A 1121 48.89 -38.29 13.09
C ALA A 1121 50.30 -38.15 12.47
N ALA A 1122 50.97 -37.04 12.74
CA ALA A 1122 52.40 -36.87 12.46
C ALA A 1122 53.14 -36.43 13.73
N ILE A 1123 54.39 -36.85 13.92
CA ILE A 1123 55.21 -36.43 15.06
C ILE A 1123 56.65 -36.21 14.61
N LEU A 1124 57.24 -35.09 15.00
CA LEU A 1124 58.66 -34.83 14.79
C LEU A 1124 59.48 -35.73 15.72
N CYS A 1125 60.56 -36.32 15.21
CA CYS A 1125 61.46 -37.18 15.97
C CYS A 1125 62.91 -36.90 15.59
N THR A 1126 63.83 -37.07 16.55
CA THR A 1126 65.24 -37.31 16.26
C THR A 1126 65.41 -38.79 15.99
N GLU A 1127 65.88 -39.16 14.80
CA GLU A 1127 66.44 -40.48 14.55
C GLU A 1127 67.88 -40.52 15.11
N VAL A 1128 68.13 -41.43 16.03
CA VAL A 1128 69.43 -41.63 16.68
C VAL A 1128 70.00 -42.96 16.22
N ILE A 1129 71.04 -42.91 15.39
CA ILE A 1129 71.70 -44.09 14.83
C ILE A 1129 72.98 -44.38 15.62
N SER A 1130 73.03 -45.55 16.25
CA SER A 1130 74.19 -46.05 16.98
C SER A 1130 74.78 -47.30 16.32
N ALA A 1131 76.06 -47.23 15.95
CA ALA A 1131 76.82 -48.40 15.49
C ALA A 1131 77.08 -49.37 16.65
N ARG A 1132 77.12 -50.67 16.37
CA ARG A 1132 77.44 -51.71 17.37
C ARG A 1132 78.93 -51.79 17.77
N GLN A 1133 79.76 -50.87 17.29
CA GLN A 1133 81.15 -50.66 17.72
C GLN A 1133 81.39 -49.17 18.01
N PRO A 1134 82.23 -48.82 19.01
CA PRO A 1134 82.22 -47.49 19.60
C PRO A 1134 83.04 -46.45 18.81
N ARG A 1135 82.40 -45.78 17.85
CA ARG A 1135 82.66 -44.36 17.48
C ARG A 1135 81.54 -43.82 16.58
N GLN A 1136 81.12 -42.59 16.89
CA GLN A 1136 80.04 -41.81 16.27
C GLN A 1136 78.62 -42.38 16.45
N THR A 1137 77.77 -41.53 17.05
CA THR A 1137 76.32 -41.60 17.02
C THR A 1137 75.86 -40.43 16.16
N ASN A 1138 75.01 -40.68 15.16
CA ASN A 1138 74.44 -39.62 14.33
C ASN A 1138 72.99 -39.36 14.74
N GLU A 1139 72.64 -38.09 14.92
CA GLU A 1139 71.29 -37.64 15.23
C GLU A 1139 70.72 -36.84 14.04
N VAL A 1140 69.56 -37.24 13.51
CA VAL A 1140 68.93 -36.65 12.33
C VAL A 1140 67.47 -36.30 12.64
N PRO A 1141 67.04 -35.03 12.55
CA PRO A 1141 65.64 -34.67 12.73
C PRO A 1141 64.80 -35.08 11.51
N LEU A 1142 63.69 -35.76 11.76
CA LEU A 1142 62.72 -36.18 10.74
C LEU A 1142 61.27 -36.05 11.24
N ARG A 1143 60.30 -36.25 10.35
CA ARG A 1143 58.87 -36.37 10.68
C ARG A 1143 58.42 -37.82 10.47
N VAL A 1144 57.82 -38.43 11.50
CA VAL A 1144 57.17 -39.74 11.41
C VAL A 1144 55.69 -39.54 11.13
N PHE A 1145 55.14 -40.28 10.17
CA PHE A 1145 53.71 -40.32 9.86
C PHE A 1145 53.11 -41.64 10.36
N LEU A 1146 52.02 -41.55 11.14
CA LEU A 1146 51.36 -42.71 11.74
C LEU A 1146 49.87 -42.79 11.34
N GLU A 1147 49.38 -44.02 11.25
CA GLU A 1147 47.98 -44.34 11.00
C GLU A 1147 47.46 -45.30 12.07
N ASN A 1148 46.22 -45.12 12.52
CA ASN A 1148 45.55 -46.01 13.47
C ASN A 1148 44.75 -47.07 12.72
N ARG A 1149 45.19 -48.33 12.77
CA ARG A 1149 44.48 -49.49 12.20
C ARG A 1149 43.97 -50.38 13.33
N GLY A 1150 42.65 -50.51 13.43
CA GLY A 1150 42.00 -51.41 14.40
C GLY A 1150 42.27 -51.08 15.88
N GLY A 1151 42.61 -49.83 16.21
CA GLY A 1151 42.96 -49.41 17.57
C GLY A 1151 44.45 -49.48 17.90
N THR A 1152 45.31 -49.90 16.95
CA THR A 1152 46.77 -49.81 17.06
C THR A 1152 47.33 -48.79 16.08
N TRP A 1153 48.15 -47.87 16.60
CA TRP A 1153 48.94 -46.96 15.77
C TRP A 1153 50.14 -47.69 15.17
N ILE A 1154 50.34 -47.52 13.87
CA ILE A 1154 51.46 -48.02 13.08
C ILE A 1154 52.15 -46.87 12.35
N ILE A 1155 53.42 -47.01 12.03
CA ILE A 1155 54.16 -46.07 11.18
C ILE A 1155 53.84 -46.39 9.70
N THR A 1156 53.65 -45.35 8.89
CA THR A 1156 53.36 -45.46 7.44
C THR A 1156 54.47 -44.89 6.56
N GLY A 1157 55.23 -43.92 7.09
CA GLY A 1157 56.38 -43.33 6.43
C GLY A 1157 57.14 -42.37 7.33
N VAL A 1158 58.31 -41.93 6.85
CA VAL A 1158 59.06 -40.79 7.39
C VAL A 1158 59.31 -39.76 6.29
N GLY A 1159 59.49 -38.49 6.67
CA GLY A 1159 59.79 -37.39 5.75
C GLY A 1159 60.67 -36.32 6.39
N PRO A 1160 61.02 -35.25 5.65
CA PRO A 1160 61.85 -34.16 6.17
C PRO A 1160 61.18 -33.44 7.36
N PRO A 1161 61.97 -32.80 8.24
CA PRO A 1161 61.48 -32.19 9.49
C PRO A 1161 60.75 -30.85 9.31
N THR A 1162 60.63 -30.34 8.07
CA THR A 1162 59.94 -29.09 7.71
C THR A 1162 58.43 -29.13 8.05
N PRO A 1163 57.79 -27.95 8.25
CA PRO A 1163 56.38 -27.83 8.68
C PRO A 1163 55.37 -28.55 7.77
#